data_AF-A0AAD9YYV1-F1
#
_entry.id   AF-A0AAD9YYV1-F1
#
_cell.length_a   1.000
_cell.length_b   1.000
_cell.length_c   1.000
_cell.angle_alpha   90.00
_cell.angle_beta   90.00
_cell.angle_gamma   90.00
#
_symmetry.space_group_name_H-M   'P 1'
#
loop_
_entity.id
_entity.type
_entity.pdbx_description
1 polymer ?
#
loop_
_entity_poly.entity_id
_entity_poly.type
_entity_poly.pdbx_seq_one_letter_code
_entity_poly.pdbx_strand_id
1 'polypeptide(L)'
;MAAQSTLRHSGDPLLAILGPWARLFRSKVKHTSKAARLAATLAFIITILSGAYGGRSWLRQRSKKKAQRQRLLRRNSGLRGKDGSRTIIVPYRSSTAEVKIHPTKPMTFDAHRRLFLNPPRAARLGEGQMTGQVPPPNTKPGLNIAFIHQFLSLLSIMIPHWNSKESGLLFSQGLFLLLRTYLSLVVTRLDGEIVRDLVAGNGRSFLWGIVKWCGVGGFASYTNAAIKFLQSKVAIAFRTRLTRYIHDLYLNDNLNYYKLLNLDGGIGQGADQFITNDLTLFTASAASLYSSIGKPLVDLFVFNYQLFRSLGPLALTGLLANYFITATALRRLSPPFGKLKAVEGRKEGDFRALHARLIANAEEVAFYGGADMEKIFLDKGYKDLKVWMEGIYRLKIRYNMLEDFVLKYSWSAFGYLITSLPVFLPEWGGLGGRSELPTSDTTQSSSTTNRSHGRMQQFITNKRLMLSLADAGGRMMYSIKDLSELAGYTSRVYTLISTLHRVQAAAYYPPRGTSPEPYSLSDVLGTLHRGYDGVRLENVPLVAPAIYPLPGNLLIPSLSFTITPGAHVLISGPNGAGKSSIARVLGGLWPVYRGLVSRPRNSGIDGIMFLPQRPYLASGTLRDQVIYPHSEMDMRDSGRKDYELLQILEDVRLGYLPEREGGWDVRKEWKDVLSGGEKQRMALARLLYHEPRYAVIDEGTSAVSSDVEGLLYERCKERGITLLTISTRVSLKRYHEWNLDLGQGEEGDEWTFDRIGTEQEKEGVERELESLRERLAKVEGWRKRREEIDAELGKVWVSGQHEEGTELPPPEYAEKEEESGGPS
;
A
#
# COMPACT_ATOMS: atom_id res chain seq x y z
N MET A 1 -66.04 -45.12 -34.01
CA MET A 1 -65.24 -46.27 -34.49
C MET A 1 -64.08 -45.69 -35.28
N ALA A 2 -62.87 -45.71 -34.72
CA ALA A 2 -61.75 -46.60 -35.10
C ALA A 2 -61.05 -46.10 -36.39
N ALA A 3 -59.73 -46.02 -36.54
CA ALA A 3 -58.57 -46.35 -35.71
C ALA A 3 -57.28 -45.82 -36.41
N GLN A 4 -56.19 -45.72 -35.63
CA GLN A 4 -54.77 -45.94 -36.01
C GLN A 4 -54.11 -45.03 -37.08
N SER A 5 -53.13 -44.22 -36.68
CA SER A 5 -51.69 -44.54 -36.52
C SER A 5 -50.91 -44.51 -37.85
N THR A 6 -50.02 -43.52 -38.00
CA THR A 6 -48.71 -43.69 -38.66
C THR A 6 -47.71 -42.66 -38.13
N LEU A 7 -46.72 -43.12 -37.38
CA LEU A 7 -45.44 -42.46 -37.14
C LEU A 7 -44.71 -42.25 -38.48
N ARG A 8 -44.08 -41.07 -38.66
CA ARG A 8 -43.06 -40.84 -39.70
C ARG A 8 -41.79 -40.27 -39.08
N HIS A 9 -40.68 -40.85 -39.52
CA HIS A 9 -39.31 -40.73 -39.01
C HIS A 9 -38.75 -39.31 -38.90
N SER A 10 -37.89 -39.15 -37.90
CA SER A 10 -36.95 -38.06 -37.66
C SER A 10 -36.02 -37.82 -38.86
N GLY A 11 -36.27 -36.75 -39.61
CA GLY A 11 -35.28 -36.16 -40.50
C GLY A 11 -34.35 -35.27 -39.68
N ASP A 12 -33.07 -35.59 -39.67
CA ASP A 12 -32.04 -34.85 -38.95
C ASP A 12 -32.01 -33.38 -39.43
N PRO A 13 -32.27 -32.38 -38.56
CA PRO A 13 -32.41 -30.97 -38.96
C PRO A 13 -31.13 -30.36 -39.54
N LEU A 14 -29.98 -31.01 -39.32
CA LEU A 14 -28.69 -30.62 -39.90
C LEU A 14 -28.58 -30.92 -41.40
N LEU A 15 -29.22 -31.99 -41.90
CA LEU A 15 -29.17 -32.36 -43.33
C LEU A 15 -30.02 -31.42 -44.21
N ALA A 16 -31.10 -30.85 -43.66
CA ALA A 16 -31.96 -29.91 -44.37
C ALA A 16 -31.29 -28.54 -44.61
N ILE A 17 -30.41 -28.11 -43.70
CA ILE A 17 -29.67 -26.84 -43.81
C ILE A 17 -28.43 -26.99 -44.72
N LEU A 18 -27.77 -28.15 -44.69
CA LEU A 18 -26.56 -28.41 -45.48
C LEU A 18 -26.84 -28.81 -46.95
N GLY A 19 -28.01 -29.40 -47.24
CA GLY A 19 -28.37 -29.90 -48.57
C GLY A 19 -28.35 -28.87 -49.73
N PRO A 20 -28.88 -27.64 -49.54
CA PRO A 20 -28.85 -26.60 -50.59
C PRO A 20 -27.42 -26.10 -50.88
N TRP A 21 -26.62 -25.92 -49.83
CA TRP A 21 -25.21 -25.49 -49.95
C TRP A 21 -24.35 -26.55 -50.63
N ALA A 22 -24.55 -27.83 -50.30
CA ALA A 22 -23.84 -28.94 -50.94
C ALA A 22 -24.13 -29.07 -52.45
N ARG A 23 -25.37 -28.78 -52.86
CA ARG A 23 -25.77 -28.79 -54.28
C ARG A 23 -25.20 -27.60 -55.07
N LEU A 24 -25.21 -26.40 -54.48
CA LEU A 24 -24.55 -25.21 -55.05
C LEU A 24 -23.03 -25.41 -55.21
N PHE A 25 -22.39 -26.08 -54.26
CA PHE A 25 -20.97 -26.39 -54.35
C PHE A 25 -20.68 -27.40 -55.46
N ARG A 26 -21.48 -28.47 -55.59
CA ARG A 26 -21.32 -29.47 -56.67
C ARG A 26 -21.55 -28.90 -58.07
N SER A 27 -22.48 -27.97 -58.26
CA SER A 27 -22.75 -27.39 -59.58
C SER A 27 -21.61 -26.47 -60.05
N LYS A 28 -21.07 -25.63 -59.16
CA LYS A 28 -19.91 -24.78 -59.48
C LYS A 28 -18.63 -25.56 -59.77
N VAL A 29 -18.42 -26.70 -59.10
CA VAL A 29 -17.25 -27.58 -59.32
C VAL A 29 -17.31 -28.34 -60.65
N LYS A 30 -18.52 -28.64 -61.16
CA LYS A 30 -18.68 -29.34 -62.46
C LYS A 30 -18.34 -28.46 -63.67
N HIS A 31 -18.47 -27.13 -63.58
CA HIS A 31 -18.25 -26.20 -64.70
C HIS A 31 -16.87 -25.51 -64.71
N THR A 32 -15.94 -25.87 -63.83
CA THR A 32 -14.61 -25.24 -63.75
C THR A 32 -13.61 -25.91 -64.71
N SER A 33 -12.88 -25.13 -65.52
CA SER A 33 -11.88 -25.64 -66.48
C SER A 33 -10.72 -26.38 -65.79
N LYS A 34 -10.05 -27.31 -66.50
CA LYS A 34 -8.90 -28.08 -65.95
C LYS A 34 -7.76 -27.16 -65.48
N ALA A 35 -7.51 -26.05 -66.21
CA ALA A 35 -6.51 -25.06 -65.83
C ALA A 35 -6.87 -24.31 -64.54
N ALA A 36 -8.14 -23.94 -64.36
CA ALA A 36 -8.62 -23.29 -63.14
C ALA A 36 -8.54 -24.23 -61.91
N ARG A 37 -8.79 -25.53 -62.09
CA ARG A 37 -8.59 -26.53 -61.02
C ARG A 37 -7.12 -26.69 -60.66
N LEU A 38 -6.22 -26.77 -61.63
CA LEU A 38 -4.78 -26.85 -61.38
C LEU A 38 -4.24 -25.62 -60.69
N ALA A 39 -4.66 -24.42 -61.11
CA ALA A 39 -4.28 -23.16 -60.46
C ALA A 39 -4.81 -23.10 -59.02
N ALA A 40 -6.06 -23.53 -58.78
CA ALA A 40 -6.64 -23.59 -57.44
C ALA A 40 -5.94 -24.63 -56.54
N THR A 41 -5.56 -25.80 -57.06
CA THR A 41 -4.81 -26.81 -56.29
C THR A 41 -3.40 -26.34 -55.98
N LEU A 42 -2.71 -25.69 -56.93
CA LEU A 42 -1.41 -25.07 -56.68
C LEU A 42 -1.51 -23.96 -55.63
N ALA A 43 -2.49 -23.08 -55.74
CA ALA A 43 -2.74 -22.02 -54.75
C ALA A 43 -3.05 -22.61 -53.36
N PHE A 44 -3.82 -23.70 -53.29
CA PHE A 44 -4.12 -24.39 -52.04
C PHE A 44 -2.88 -25.05 -51.43
N ILE A 45 -2.05 -25.72 -52.23
CA ILE A 45 -0.77 -26.30 -51.77
C ILE A 45 0.18 -25.22 -51.28
N ILE A 46 0.32 -24.11 -52.01
CA ILE A 46 1.13 -22.95 -51.60
C ILE A 46 0.60 -22.35 -50.29
N THR A 47 -0.72 -22.26 -50.12
CA THR A 47 -1.35 -21.76 -48.88
C THR A 47 -1.11 -22.70 -47.70
N ILE A 48 -1.19 -24.03 -47.90
CA ILE A 48 -0.88 -25.01 -46.87
C ILE A 48 0.61 -24.95 -46.50
N LEU A 49 1.51 -24.92 -47.48
CA LEU A 49 2.95 -24.85 -47.24
C LEU A 49 3.34 -23.53 -46.55
N SER A 50 2.74 -22.41 -46.97
CA SER A 50 2.94 -21.09 -46.33
C SER A 50 2.35 -21.06 -44.92
N GLY A 51 1.18 -21.66 -44.72
CA GLY A 51 0.55 -21.80 -43.40
C GLY A 51 1.34 -22.72 -42.46
N ALA A 52 1.89 -23.82 -42.97
CA ALA A 52 2.73 -24.75 -42.22
C ALA A 52 4.08 -24.13 -41.87
N TYR A 53 4.72 -23.41 -42.81
CA TYR A 53 5.96 -22.69 -42.56
C TYR A 53 5.75 -21.52 -41.59
N GLY A 54 4.69 -20.73 -41.79
CA GLY A 54 4.27 -19.64 -40.88
C GLY A 54 3.96 -20.16 -39.49
N GLY A 55 3.24 -21.28 -39.38
CA GLY A 55 2.95 -21.97 -38.13
C GLY A 55 4.21 -22.48 -37.42
N ARG A 56 5.15 -23.10 -38.16
CA ARG A 56 6.44 -23.55 -37.63
C ARG A 56 7.31 -22.39 -37.17
N SER A 57 7.36 -21.30 -37.92
CA SER A 57 8.08 -20.07 -37.55
C SER A 57 7.48 -19.43 -36.29
N TRP A 58 6.15 -19.34 -36.22
CA TRP A 58 5.44 -18.83 -35.05
C TRP A 58 5.67 -19.68 -33.80
N LEU A 59 5.62 -21.02 -33.92
CA LEU A 59 5.92 -21.94 -32.81
C LEU A 59 7.37 -21.80 -32.34
N ARG A 60 8.33 -21.69 -33.26
CA ARG A 60 9.75 -21.45 -32.93
C ARG A 60 9.94 -20.11 -32.21
N GLN A 61 9.32 -19.04 -32.70
CA GLN A 61 9.36 -17.72 -32.04
C GLN A 61 8.72 -17.76 -30.66
N ARG A 62 7.58 -18.45 -30.50
CA ARG A 62 6.90 -18.61 -29.22
C ARG A 62 7.74 -19.40 -28.22
N SER A 63 8.42 -20.46 -28.66
CA SER A 63 9.35 -21.24 -27.85
C SER A 63 10.56 -20.40 -27.40
N LYS A 64 11.19 -19.67 -28.33
CA LYS A 64 12.29 -18.75 -28.01
C LYS A 64 11.88 -17.67 -27.00
N LYS A 65 10.72 -17.04 -27.20
CA LYS A 65 10.16 -16.06 -26.25
C LYS A 65 9.89 -16.68 -24.88
N LYS A 66 9.37 -17.92 -24.82
CA LYS A 66 9.13 -18.63 -23.55
C LYS A 66 10.45 -18.91 -22.80
N ALA A 67 11.48 -19.38 -23.50
CA ALA A 67 12.79 -19.63 -22.92
C ALA A 67 13.46 -18.33 -22.42
N GLN A 68 13.39 -17.27 -23.22
CA GLN A 68 13.87 -15.94 -22.82
C GLN A 68 13.15 -15.45 -21.56
N ARG A 69 11.83 -15.61 -21.49
CA ARG A 69 11.04 -15.22 -20.31
C ARG A 69 11.43 -15.99 -19.06
N GLN A 70 11.64 -17.30 -19.17
CA GLN A 70 12.09 -18.13 -18.04
C GLN A 70 13.47 -17.71 -17.55
N ARG A 71 14.39 -17.37 -18.47
CA ARG A 71 15.72 -16.86 -18.13
C ARG A 71 15.64 -15.53 -17.39
N LEU A 72 14.87 -14.56 -17.92
CA LEU A 72 14.69 -13.25 -17.29
C LEU A 72 14.03 -13.36 -15.91
N LEU A 73 13.05 -14.27 -15.74
CA LEU A 73 12.44 -14.53 -14.45
C LEU A 73 13.46 -15.04 -13.42
N ARG A 74 14.30 -16.01 -13.78
CA ARG A 74 15.35 -16.55 -12.89
C ARG A 74 16.30 -15.44 -12.42
N ARG A 75 16.75 -14.63 -13.37
CA ARG A 75 17.72 -13.53 -13.13
C ARG A 75 17.11 -12.25 -12.57
N ASN A 76 15.84 -12.25 -12.18
CA ASN A 76 15.14 -11.08 -11.64
C ASN A 76 15.21 -9.83 -12.56
N SER A 77 15.22 -10.08 -13.87
CA SER A 77 15.51 -9.08 -14.90
C SER A 77 14.27 -8.69 -15.68
N GLY A 78 14.27 -7.47 -16.23
CA GLY A 78 13.17 -6.91 -17.01
C GLY A 78 13.60 -6.50 -18.42
N LEU A 79 12.72 -5.79 -19.12
CA LEU A 79 13.03 -5.09 -20.37
C LEU A 79 12.68 -3.61 -20.22
N ARG A 80 13.57 -2.71 -20.64
CA ARG A 80 13.34 -1.26 -20.61
C ARG A 80 12.88 -0.84 -22.00
N GLY A 81 11.74 -0.15 -22.04
CA GLY A 81 11.27 0.53 -23.24
C GLY A 81 11.94 1.89 -23.38
N LYS A 82 12.01 2.40 -24.62
CA LYS A 82 12.56 3.74 -24.91
C LYS A 82 11.82 4.86 -24.16
N ASP A 83 10.54 4.65 -23.86
CA ASP A 83 9.68 5.61 -23.14
C ASP A 83 9.89 5.59 -21.60
N GLY A 84 10.95 4.95 -21.08
CA GLY A 84 11.18 4.76 -19.64
C GLY A 84 10.31 3.69 -18.99
N SER A 85 9.41 3.04 -19.75
CA SER A 85 8.58 1.95 -19.23
C SER A 85 9.40 0.70 -18.93
N ARG A 86 9.11 0.00 -17.83
CA ARG A 86 9.76 -1.27 -17.48
C ARG A 86 8.79 -2.43 -17.65
N THR A 87 9.16 -3.43 -18.43
CA THR A 87 8.42 -4.69 -18.54
C THR A 87 9.04 -5.69 -17.60
N ILE A 88 8.28 -6.12 -16.60
CA ILE A 88 8.68 -7.18 -15.66
C ILE A 88 7.98 -8.48 -16.04
N ILE A 89 8.63 -9.60 -15.73
CA ILE A 89 8.08 -10.94 -15.95
C ILE A 89 7.69 -11.53 -14.61
N VAL A 90 6.43 -11.92 -14.50
CA VAL A 90 5.83 -12.42 -13.26
C VAL A 90 5.34 -13.86 -13.49
N PRO A 91 5.49 -14.77 -12.52
CA PRO A 91 4.89 -16.09 -12.61
C PRO A 91 3.36 -15.97 -12.64
N TYR A 92 2.72 -16.68 -13.56
CA TYR A 92 1.27 -16.72 -13.70
C TYR A 92 0.79 -18.14 -13.96
N ARG A 93 0.20 -18.77 -12.94
CA ARG A 93 -0.17 -20.19 -12.93
C ARG A 93 1.06 -21.05 -13.29
N SER A 94 0.97 -21.86 -14.35
CA SER A 94 2.07 -22.66 -14.90
C SER A 94 2.89 -21.94 -16.00
N SER A 95 2.68 -20.64 -16.19
CA SER A 95 3.28 -19.85 -17.28
C SER A 95 3.87 -18.53 -16.76
N THR A 96 4.40 -17.70 -17.67
CA THR A 96 4.93 -16.37 -17.35
C THR A 96 4.09 -15.28 -18.01
N ALA A 97 3.80 -14.22 -17.27
CA ALA A 97 3.08 -13.04 -17.74
C ALA A 97 4.03 -11.83 -17.82
N GLU A 98 3.87 -11.01 -18.87
CA GLU A 98 4.57 -9.75 -19.02
C GLU A 98 3.70 -8.61 -18.46
N VAL A 99 4.27 -7.81 -17.57
CA VAL A 99 3.61 -6.64 -17.00
C VAL A 99 4.43 -5.42 -17.36
N LYS A 100 3.89 -4.59 -18.26
CA LYS A 100 4.47 -3.29 -18.59
C LYS A 100 4.05 -2.26 -17.55
N ILE A 101 5.03 -1.65 -16.90
CA ILE A 101 4.87 -0.60 -15.90
C ILE A 101 5.29 0.71 -16.55
N HIS A 102 4.41 1.69 -16.48
CA HIS A 102 4.66 3.05 -16.92
C HIS A 102 4.87 3.91 -15.68
N PRO A 103 6.03 4.55 -15.51
CA PRO A 103 6.25 5.45 -14.39
C PRO A 103 5.35 6.67 -14.52
N THR A 104 4.88 7.17 -13.38
CA THR A 104 4.11 8.40 -13.29
C THR A 104 5.02 9.59 -13.63
N LYS A 105 4.54 10.50 -14.49
CA LYS A 105 5.32 11.67 -14.90
C LYS A 105 5.47 12.65 -13.73
N PRO A 106 6.63 13.31 -13.53
CA PRO A 106 6.83 14.33 -12.49
C PRO A 106 5.78 15.45 -12.51
N MET A 107 5.42 15.93 -13.71
CA MET A 107 4.38 16.95 -13.91
C MET A 107 3.01 16.56 -13.34
N THR A 108 2.71 15.25 -13.30
CA THR A 108 1.47 14.74 -12.71
C THR A 108 1.52 14.85 -11.19
N PHE A 109 2.67 14.60 -10.55
CA PHE A 109 2.83 14.82 -9.12
C PHE A 109 2.68 16.30 -8.76
N ASP A 110 3.26 17.20 -9.54
CA ASP A 110 3.14 18.65 -9.31
C ASP A 110 1.71 19.16 -9.46
N ALA A 111 0.96 18.65 -10.46
CA ALA A 111 -0.46 18.96 -10.62
C ALA A 111 -1.27 18.47 -9.41
N HIS A 112 -1.01 17.25 -8.95
CA HIS A 112 -1.70 16.66 -7.80
C HIS A 112 -1.29 17.29 -6.46
N ARG A 113 -0.08 17.84 -6.34
CA ARG A 113 0.43 18.46 -5.11
C ARG A 113 -0.55 19.49 -4.53
N ARG A 114 -1.20 20.28 -5.39
CA ARG A 114 -2.19 21.28 -4.99
C ARG A 114 -3.42 20.64 -4.32
N LEU A 115 -3.87 19.48 -4.80
CA LEU A 115 -5.03 18.76 -4.27
C LEU A 115 -4.78 18.22 -2.86
N PHE A 116 -3.54 17.85 -2.54
CA PHE A 116 -3.20 17.20 -1.27
C PHE A 116 -2.66 18.15 -0.20
N LEU A 117 -1.91 19.19 -0.60
CA LEU A 117 -1.32 20.16 0.34
C LEU A 117 -2.25 21.35 0.64
N ASN A 118 -3.09 21.78 -0.32
CA ASN A 118 -3.93 22.98 -0.20
C ASN A 118 -5.43 22.64 -0.38
N PRO A 119 -6.09 21.99 0.60
CA PRO A 119 -7.52 21.72 0.48
C PRO A 119 -8.35 23.03 0.39
N PRO A 120 -9.44 23.03 -0.40
CA PRO A 120 -10.28 24.21 -0.65
C PRO A 120 -10.91 24.74 0.64
N ARG A 121 -11.19 26.06 0.67
CA ARG A 121 -11.73 26.78 1.86
C ARG A 121 -12.99 26.14 2.47
N ALA A 122 -13.86 25.51 1.68
CA ALA A 122 -15.06 24.83 2.17
C ALA A 122 -14.81 23.46 2.85
N ALA A 123 -13.64 22.85 2.61
CA ALA A 123 -13.16 21.69 3.35
C ALA A 123 -12.36 22.07 4.61
N ARG A 124 -12.06 23.37 4.77
CA ARG A 124 -11.52 23.93 6.02
C ARG A 124 -12.71 24.06 6.97
N LEU A 125 -12.72 23.25 8.02
CA LEU A 125 -13.72 23.29 9.08
C LEU A 125 -13.84 24.74 9.60
N GLY A 126 -15.08 25.15 9.94
CA GLY A 126 -15.44 26.50 10.33
C GLY A 126 -14.56 27.12 11.44
N GLU A 127 -14.61 28.45 11.45
CA GLU A 127 -13.86 29.45 12.23
C GLU A 127 -12.39 29.71 11.81
N GLY A 128 -12.23 30.77 11.00
CA GLY A 128 -11.07 31.68 11.04
C GLY A 128 -9.72 31.21 10.50
N GLN A 129 -9.61 30.05 9.86
CA GLN A 129 -8.30 29.44 9.55
C GLN A 129 -7.78 29.73 8.13
N MET A 130 -6.96 30.77 8.03
CA MET A 130 -6.12 31.06 6.86
C MET A 130 -4.73 30.39 7.05
N THR A 131 -4.49 29.20 6.48
CA THR A 131 -3.20 28.71 5.89
C THR A 131 -3.22 27.20 5.62
N GLY A 132 -2.42 26.76 4.62
CA GLY A 132 -2.43 25.42 4.02
C GLY A 132 -1.86 24.29 4.86
N GLN A 133 -2.50 23.96 5.98
CA GLN A 133 -2.21 22.74 6.72
C GLN A 133 -2.97 21.55 6.12
N VAL A 134 -2.24 20.48 5.80
CA VAL A 134 -2.80 19.13 5.59
C VAL A 134 -3.71 18.83 6.78
N PRO A 135 -4.94 18.32 6.58
CA PRO A 135 -5.84 18.01 7.68
C PRO A 135 -5.10 17.16 8.73
N PRO A 136 -5.15 17.52 10.02
CA PRO A 136 -4.49 16.74 11.05
C PRO A 136 -4.94 15.27 10.93
N PRO A 137 -4.07 14.28 11.20
CA PRO A 137 -4.43 12.86 11.15
C PRO A 137 -5.64 12.49 12.03
N ASN A 138 -6.07 13.41 12.90
CA ASN A 138 -7.25 13.34 13.76
C ASN A 138 -8.53 13.99 13.16
N THR A 139 -8.58 14.37 11.87
CA THR A 139 -9.83 14.84 11.28
C THR A 139 -10.90 13.77 11.40
N LYS A 140 -12.02 14.13 12.05
CA LYS A 140 -13.12 13.20 12.35
C LYS A 140 -13.61 12.54 11.05
N PRO A 141 -13.43 11.22 10.87
CA PRO A 141 -13.92 10.53 9.69
C PRO A 141 -15.45 10.58 9.69
N GLY A 142 -16.03 11.18 8.66
CA GLY A 142 -17.47 11.36 8.55
C GLY A 142 -17.88 11.85 7.17
N LEU A 143 -19.18 11.76 6.87
CA LEU A 143 -19.78 12.20 5.61
C LEU A 143 -19.89 13.73 5.53
N ASN A 144 -18.74 14.39 5.42
CA ASN A 144 -18.59 15.85 5.38
C ASN A 144 -18.07 16.30 4.00
N ILE A 145 -18.09 17.61 3.74
CA ILE A 145 -17.51 18.20 2.51
C ILE A 145 -16.02 17.81 2.36
N ALA A 146 -15.31 17.68 3.48
CA ALA A 146 -13.93 17.19 3.50
C ALA A 146 -13.80 15.77 2.92
N PHE A 147 -14.74 14.86 3.22
CA PHE A 147 -14.74 13.51 2.64
C PHE A 147 -14.91 13.56 1.12
N ILE A 148 -15.84 14.39 0.63
CA ILE A 148 -16.06 14.54 -0.82
C ILE A 148 -14.78 15.02 -1.51
N HIS A 149 -14.13 16.04 -0.95
CA HIS A 149 -12.85 16.51 -1.46
C HIS A 149 -11.77 15.42 -1.45
N GLN A 150 -11.58 14.74 -0.31
CA GLN A 150 -10.59 13.65 -0.20
C GLN A 150 -10.87 12.54 -1.22
N PHE A 151 -12.13 12.13 -1.35
CA PHE A 151 -12.55 11.09 -2.29
C PHE A 151 -12.33 11.52 -3.74
N LEU A 152 -12.69 12.74 -4.12
CA LEU A 152 -12.48 13.26 -5.48
C LEU A 152 -10.99 13.43 -5.80
N SER A 153 -10.16 13.83 -4.84
CA SER A 153 -8.70 13.89 -5.00
C SER A 153 -8.06 12.52 -5.19
N LEU A 154 -8.60 11.47 -4.57
CA LEU A 154 -8.18 10.09 -4.87
C LEU A 154 -8.73 9.60 -6.21
N LEU A 155 -9.98 9.98 -6.55
CA LEU A 155 -10.63 9.61 -7.80
C LEU A 155 -9.90 10.16 -9.02
N SER A 156 -9.32 11.37 -8.93
CA SER A 156 -8.52 11.95 -10.02
C SER A 156 -7.27 11.12 -10.36
N ILE A 157 -6.70 10.41 -9.38
CA ILE A 157 -5.60 9.47 -9.60
C ILE A 157 -6.11 8.17 -10.24
N MET A 158 -7.24 7.64 -9.75
CA MET A 158 -7.80 6.38 -10.26
C MET A 158 -8.36 6.53 -11.69
N ILE A 159 -8.99 7.67 -11.97
CA ILE A 159 -9.66 8.00 -13.24
C ILE A 159 -9.12 9.36 -13.73
N PRO A 160 -7.98 9.38 -14.43
CA PRO A 160 -7.32 10.61 -14.84
C PRO A 160 -8.02 11.28 -16.04
N HIS A 161 -8.58 10.50 -16.95
CA HIS A 161 -9.24 11.00 -18.16
C HIS A 161 -10.41 10.10 -18.55
N TRP A 162 -11.40 10.66 -19.27
CA TRP A 162 -12.57 9.96 -19.78
C TRP A 162 -12.23 8.83 -20.77
N ASN A 163 -11.10 8.93 -21.47
CA ASN A 163 -10.61 7.90 -22.40
C ASN A 163 -9.73 6.83 -21.72
N SER A 164 -9.75 6.76 -20.39
CA SER A 164 -9.01 5.73 -19.66
C SER A 164 -9.75 4.38 -19.67
N LYS A 165 -8.99 3.29 -19.51
CA LYS A 165 -9.53 1.92 -19.42
C LYS A 165 -10.57 1.79 -18.30
N GLU A 166 -10.37 2.51 -17.21
CA GLU A 166 -11.13 2.55 -15.97
C GLU A 166 -12.48 3.24 -16.21
N SER A 167 -12.46 4.36 -16.93
CA SER A 167 -13.68 5.03 -17.41
C SER A 167 -14.51 4.09 -18.30
N GLY A 168 -13.86 3.34 -19.20
CA GLY A 168 -14.54 2.33 -20.02
C GLY A 168 -15.17 1.20 -19.21
N LEU A 169 -14.48 0.71 -18.17
CA LEU A 169 -15.02 -0.30 -17.25
C LEU A 169 -16.23 0.22 -16.45
N LEU A 170 -16.15 1.46 -15.94
CA LEU A 170 -17.26 2.10 -15.23
C LEU A 170 -18.45 2.35 -16.15
N PHE A 171 -18.22 2.82 -17.37
CA PHE A 171 -19.27 3.01 -18.36
C PHE A 171 -19.98 1.69 -18.69
N SER A 172 -19.20 0.61 -18.90
CA SER A 172 -19.76 -0.74 -19.10
C SER A 172 -20.59 -1.18 -17.89
N GLN A 173 -20.08 -0.97 -16.67
CA GLN A 173 -20.83 -1.29 -15.45
C GLN A 173 -22.13 -0.49 -15.37
N GLY A 174 -22.13 0.81 -15.69
CA GLY A 174 -23.32 1.65 -15.74
C GLY A 174 -24.37 1.14 -16.73
N LEU A 175 -23.95 0.69 -17.92
CA LEU A 175 -24.84 0.07 -18.91
C LEU A 175 -25.50 -1.21 -18.37
N PHE A 176 -24.73 -2.09 -17.71
CA PHE A 176 -25.28 -3.30 -17.09
C PHE A 176 -26.21 -2.99 -15.91
N LEU A 177 -25.99 -1.90 -15.16
CA LEU A 177 -26.91 -1.46 -14.11
C LEU A 177 -28.25 -1.00 -14.70
N LEU A 178 -28.23 -0.19 -15.76
CA LEU A 178 -29.45 0.23 -16.46
C LEU A 178 -30.19 -0.97 -17.06
N LEU A 179 -29.47 -1.89 -17.70
CA LEU A 179 -30.04 -3.12 -18.23
C LEU A 179 -30.69 -3.95 -17.11
N ARG A 180 -30.07 -4.03 -15.93
CA ARG A 180 -30.62 -4.75 -14.78
C ARG A 180 -31.91 -4.14 -14.26
N THR A 181 -31.99 -2.81 -14.15
CA THR A 181 -33.24 -2.14 -13.74
C THR A 181 -34.33 -2.37 -14.79
N TYR A 182 -34.01 -2.24 -16.07
CA TYR A 182 -34.95 -2.53 -17.16
C TYR A 182 -35.50 -3.97 -17.09
N LEU A 183 -34.63 -4.97 -16.95
CA LEU A 183 -35.06 -6.36 -16.81
C LEU A 183 -35.93 -6.59 -15.57
N SER A 184 -35.65 -5.87 -14.47
CA SER A 184 -36.47 -5.94 -13.25
C SER A 184 -37.89 -5.41 -13.50
N LEU A 185 -38.06 -4.37 -14.32
CA LEU A 185 -39.38 -3.90 -14.74
C LEU A 185 -40.12 -4.91 -15.60
N VAL A 186 -39.42 -5.52 -16.56
CA VAL A 186 -39.99 -6.54 -17.45
C VAL A 186 -40.48 -7.73 -16.63
N VAL A 187 -39.69 -8.21 -15.67
CA VAL A 187 -40.08 -9.28 -14.75
C VAL A 187 -41.33 -8.90 -13.96
N THR A 188 -41.40 -7.68 -13.41
CA THR A 188 -42.59 -7.21 -12.66
C THR A 188 -43.85 -7.14 -13.54
N ARG A 189 -43.72 -6.74 -14.80
CA ARG A 189 -44.86 -6.75 -15.76
C ARG A 189 -45.30 -8.17 -16.10
N LEU A 190 -44.35 -9.04 -16.42
CA LEU A 190 -44.62 -10.46 -16.72
C LEU A 190 -45.30 -11.15 -15.55
N ASP A 191 -44.90 -10.85 -14.31
CA ASP A 191 -45.56 -11.42 -13.13
C ASP A 191 -47.02 -10.95 -12.99
N GLY A 192 -47.32 -9.68 -13.32
CA GLY A 192 -48.70 -9.20 -13.35
C GLY A 192 -49.55 -9.90 -14.43
N GLU A 193 -48.96 -10.17 -15.61
CA GLU A 193 -49.60 -10.92 -16.68
C GLU A 193 -49.85 -12.38 -16.29
N ILE A 194 -48.86 -13.06 -15.68
CA ILE A 194 -48.97 -14.44 -15.22
C ILE A 194 -50.10 -14.57 -14.18
N VAL A 195 -50.17 -13.66 -13.21
CA VAL A 195 -51.22 -13.69 -12.17
C VAL A 195 -52.59 -13.39 -12.77
N ARG A 196 -52.69 -12.44 -13.71
CA ARG A 196 -53.94 -12.17 -14.44
C ARG A 196 -54.41 -13.42 -15.20
N ASP A 197 -53.51 -14.08 -15.91
CA ASP A 197 -53.84 -15.26 -16.71
C ASP A 197 -54.18 -16.48 -15.83
N LEU A 198 -53.57 -16.58 -14.63
CA LEU A 198 -53.92 -17.56 -13.60
C LEU A 198 -55.35 -17.33 -13.07
N VAL A 199 -55.69 -16.10 -12.67
CA VAL A 199 -57.04 -15.75 -12.16
C VAL A 199 -58.10 -15.87 -13.25
N ALA A 200 -57.73 -15.62 -14.51
CA ALA A 200 -58.62 -15.79 -15.66
C ALA A 200 -58.79 -17.25 -16.12
N GLY A 201 -58.07 -18.22 -15.54
CA GLY A 201 -58.17 -19.64 -15.90
C GLY A 201 -57.51 -20.01 -17.24
N ASN A 202 -56.68 -19.14 -17.81
CA ASN A 202 -56.07 -19.33 -19.13
C ASN A 202 -54.76 -20.14 -19.06
N GLY A 203 -54.86 -21.47 -18.90
CA GLY A 203 -53.71 -22.35 -18.68
C GLY A 203 -52.60 -22.31 -19.75
N ARG A 204 -52.94 -22.10 -21.03
CA ARG A 204 -51.93 -22.00 -22.11
C ARG A 204 -51.12 -20.70 -22.04
N SER A 205 -51.78 -19.57 -21.84
CA SER A 205 -51.13 -18.26 -21.71
C SER A 205 -50.29 -18.19 -20.44
N PHE A 206 -50.78 -18.78 -19.35
CA PHE A 206 -50.05 -18.94 -18.10
C PHE A 206 -48.75 -19.73 -18.29
N LEU A 207 -48.78 -20.90 -18.94
CA LEU A 207 -47.59 -21.71 -19.18
C LEU A 207 -46.56 -20.97 -20.06
N TRP A 208 -47.02 -20.28 -21.11
CA TRP A 208 -46.15 -19.46 -21.95
C TRP A 208 -45.57 -18.25 -21.21
N GLY A 209 -46.35 -17.66 -20.32
CA GLY A 209 -45.92 -16.61 -19.39
C GLY A 209 -44.76 -17.08 -18.50
N ILE A 210 -44.87 -18.29 -17.93
CA ILE A 210 -43.78 -18.90 -17.14
C ILE A 210 -42.52 -19.12 -17.98
N VAL A 211 -42.65 -19.64 -19.21
CA VAL A 211 -41.50 -19.85 -20.10
C VAL A 211 -40.78 -18.54 -20.40
N LYS A 212 -41.52 -17.48 -20.76
CA LYS A 212 -40.96 -16.14 -20.96
C LYS A 212 -40.29 -15.61 -19.70
N TRP A 213 -40.93 -15.77 -18.55
CA TRP A 213 -40.41 -15.34 -17.26
C TRP A 213 -39.10 -16.04 -16.91
N CYS A 214 -39.01 -17.37 -17.09
CA CYS A 214 -37.78 -18.12 -16.91
C CYS A 214 -36.67 -17.66 -17.87
N GLY A 215 -37.00 -17.41 -19.14
CA GLY A 215 -36.04 -16.89 -20.13
C GLY A 215 -35.47 -15.52 -19.74
N VAL A 216 -36.33 -14.57 -19.37
CA VAL A 216 -35.92 -13.25 -18.87
C VAL A 216 -35.12 -13.38 -17.56
N GLY A 217 -35.53 -14.29 -16.67
CA GLY A 217 -34.84 -14.60 -15.42
C GLY A 217 -33.41 -15.09 -15.63
N GLY A 218 -33.18 -15.97 -16.60
CA GLY A 218 -31.84 -16.44 -16.98
C GLY A 218 -30.94 -15.29 -17.44
N PHE A 219 -31.44 -14.42 -18.33
CA PHE A 219 -30.70 -13.26 -18.80
C PHE A 219 -30.44 -12.21 -17.69
N ALA A 220 -31.42 -12.02 -16.79
CA ALA A 220 -31.26 -11.17 -15.62
C ALA A 220 -30.19 -11.73 -14.67
N SER A 221 -30.11 -13.06 -14.50
CA SER A 221 -29.08 -13.72 -13.68
C SER A 221 -27.68 -13.49 -14.25
N TYR A 222 -27.50 -13.65 -15.58
CA TYR A 222 -26.25 -13.30 -16.26
C TYR A 222 -25.85 -11.85 -16.02
N THR A 223 -26.79 -10.91 -16.18
CA THR A 223 -26.56 -9.48 -15.94
C THR A 223 -26.07 -9.22 -14.51
N ASN A 224 -26.63 -9.91 -13.51
CA ASN A 224 -26.19 -9.78 -12.11
C ASN A 224 -24.76 -10.31 -11.89
N ALA A 225 -24.43 -11.45 -12.51
CA ALA A 225 -23.08 -12.00 -12.47
C ALA A 225 -22.07 -11.08 -13.17
N ALA A 226 -22.44 -10.49 -14.32
CA ALA A 226 -21.62 -9.54 -15.06
C ALA A 226 -21.33 -8.27 -14.25
N ILE A 227 -22.32 -7.72 -13.54
CA ILE A 227 -22.12 -6.56 -12.65
C ILE A 227 -21.09 -6.89 -11.56
N LYS A 228 -21.20 -8.05 -10.89
CA LYS A 228 -20.24 -8.47 -9.86
C LYS A 228 -18.83 -8.66 -10.42
N PHE A 229 -18.72 -9.25 -11.61
CA PHE A 229 -17.43 -9.42 -12.28
C PHE A 229 -16.80 -8.06 -12.65
N LEU A 230 -17.58 -7.13 -13.22
CA LEU A 230 -17.12 -5.80 -13.57
C LEU A 230 -16.70 -5.00 -12.33
N GLN A 231 -17.46 -5.08 -11.24
CA GLN A 231 -17.11 -4.47 -9.95
C GLN A 231 -15.73 -4.95 -9.45
N SER A 232 -15.47 -6.26 -9.46
CA SER A 232 -14.16 -6.81 -9.08
C SER A 232 -13.04 -6.36 -10.04
N LYS A 233 -13.33 -6.24 -11.34
CA LYS A 233 -12.37 -5.73 -12.33
C LYS A 233 -12.03 -4.25 -12.11
N VAL A 234 -13.03 -3.42 -11.77
CA VAL A 234 -12.85 -2.01 -11.43
C VAL A 234 -12.01 -1.88 -10.16
N ALA A 235 -12.29 -2.65 -9.11
CA ALA A 235 -11.50 -2.65 -7.87
C ALA A 235 -10.01 -2.96 -8.14
N ILE A 236 -9.73 -3.98 -8.95
CA ILE A 236 -8.35 -4.33 -9.33
C ILE A 236 -7.69 -3.20 -10.14
N ALA A 237 -8.42 -2.57 -11.07
CA ALA A 237 -7.88 -1.49 -11.89
C ALA A 237 -7.55 -0.24 -11.03
N PHE A 238 -8.46 0.14 -10.14
CA PHE A 238 -8.25 1.21 -9.15
C PHE A 238 -7.05 0.93 -8.26
N ARG A 239 -6.97 -0.26 -7.67
CA ARG A 239 -5.82 -0.68 -6.84
C ARG A 239 -4.51 -0.61 -7.62
N THR A 240 -4.49 -1.17 -8.84
CA THR A 240 -3.29 -1.20 -9.67
C THR A 240 -2.75 0.21 -9.94
N ARG A 241 -3.63 1.17 -10.23
CA ARG A 241 -3.20 2.57 -10.45
C ARG A 241 -2.73 3.24 -9.18
N LEU A 242 -3.51 3.15 -8.12
CA LEU A 242 -3.21 3.85 -6.88
C LEU A 242 -1.95 3.30 -6.22
N THR A 243 -1.72 1.99 -6.25
CA THR A 243 -0.46 1.38 -5.79
C THR A 243 0.74 1.86 -6.61
N ARG A 244 0.63 1.93 -7.95
CA ARG A 244 1.73 2.42 -8.81
C ARG A 244 2.05 3.88 -8.52
N TYR A 245 1.03 4.72 -8.43
CA TYR A 245 1.17 6.13 -8.08
C TYR A 245 1.85 6.31 -6.72
N ILE A 246 1.42 5.55 -5.71
CA ILE A 246 2.02 5.58 -4.37
C ILE A 246 3.47 5.08 -4.42
N HIS A 247 3.76 3.98 -5.11
CA HIS A 247 5.12 3.44 -5.20
C HIS A 247 6.08 4.42 -5.88
N ASP A 248 5.67 5.07 -6.96
CA ASP A 248 6.48 6.07 -7.65
C ASP A 248 6.74 7.31 -6.77
N LEU A 249 5.81 7.68 -5.88
CA LEU A 249 5.97 8.80 -4.93
C LEU A 249 6.74 8.39 -3.66
N TYR A 250 6.62 7.13 -3.24
CA TYR A 250 7.24 6.56 -2.05
C TYR A 250 8.71 6.18 -2.28
N LEU A 251 9.00 5.58 -3.44
CA LEU A 251 10.34 5.13 -3.85
C LEU A 251 10.89 6.11 -4.90
N ASN A 252 11.59 7.14 -4.43
CA ASN A 252 12.16 8.17 -5.28
C ASN A 252 13.54 8.65 -4.79
N ASP A 253 14.18 9.51 -5.59
CA ASP A 253 15.52 10.06 -5.32
C ASP A 253 15.59 11.02 -4.11
N ASN A 254 14.42 11.40 -3.57
CA ASN A 254 14.28 12.24 -2.38
C ASN A 254 14.21 11.42 -1.08
N LEU A 255 14.24 10.08 -1.17
CA LEU A 255 14.25 9.15 -0.05
C LEU A 255 12.97 9.23 0.80
N ASN A 256 11.82 9.43 0.14
CA ASN A 256 10.53 9.61 0.82
C ASN A 256 10.18 8.43 1.73
N TYR A 257 10.54 7.20 1.37
CA TYR A 257 10.32 6.01 2.19
C TYR A 257 11.00 6.10 3.57
N TYR A 258 12.21 6.67 3.64
CA TYR A 258 12.95 6.86 4.88
C TYR A 258 12.36 8.04 5.68
N LYS A 259 12.16 9.17 5.00
CA LYS A 259 11.70 10.42 5.63
C LYS A 259 10.29 10.32 6.20
N LEU A 260 9.41 9.56 5.54
CA LEU A 260 8.04 9.32 6.02
C LEU A 260 8.01 8.61 7.38
N LEU A 261 8.88 7.61 7.57
CA LEU A 261 8.94 6.81 8.80
C LEU A 261 9.73 7.50 9.91
N ASN A 262 10.86 8.12 9.57
CA ASN A 262 11.82 8.63 10.57
C ASN A 262 11.69 10.12 10.86
N LEU A 263 11.07 10.92 9.99
CA LEU A 263 10.96 12.38 10.14
C LEU A 263 9.51 12.86 10.27
N ASP A 264 8.62 12.42 9.37
CA ASP A 264 7.32 13.06 9.16
C ASP A 264 6.23 12.64 10.18
N GLY A 265 6.35 11.46 10.78
CA GLY A 265 5.48 10.94 11.86
C GLY A 265 3.97 10.81 11.54
N GLY A 266 3.49 11.40 10.44
CA GLY A 266 2.07 11.68 10.20
C GLY A 266 1.21 10.43 10.01
N ILE A 267 1.81 9.30 9.63
CA ILE A 267 1.15 8.01 9.48
C ILE A 267 1.51 6.99 10.58
N GLY A 268 2.32 7.39 11.57
CA GLY A 268 2.82 6.49 12.62
C GLY A 268 3.72 5.36 12.08
N GLN A 269 3.78 4.25 12.82
CA GLN A 269 4.46 3.02 12.37
C GLN A 269 3.48 2.19 11.54
N GLY A 270 3.81 1.89 10.28
CA GLY A 270 3.01 0.98 9.45
C GLY A 270 2.63 1.47 8.04
N ALA A 271 3.54 2.14 7.33
CA ALA A 271 3.31 2.55 5.93
C ALA A 271 2.90 1.35 5.03
N ASP A 272 3.41 0.17 5.34
CA ASP A 272 3.06 -1.10 4.71
C ASP A 272 1.57 -1.44 4.87
N GLN A 273 0.97 -1.22 6.05
CA GLN A 273 -0.45 -1.46 6.29
C GLN A 273 -1.32 -0.55 5.41
N PHE A 274 -0.96 0.75 5.30
CA PHE A 274 -1.69 1.69 4.46
C PHE A 274 -1.63 1.28 2.97
N ILE A 275 -0.45 0.89 2.48
CA ILE A 275 -0.24 0.53 1.07
C ILE A 275 -0.88 -0.82 0.74
N THR A 276 -0.85 -1.78 1.66
CA THR A 276 -1.31 -3.15 1.40
C THR A 276 -2.78 -3.36 1.73
N ASN A 277 -3.20 -3.13 2.98
CA ASN A 277 -4.55 -3.46 3.45
C ASN A 277 -5.54 -2.33 3.20
N ASP A 278 -5.24 -1.13 3.69
CA ASP A 278 -6.18 0.00 3.63
C ASP A 278 -6.50 0.39 2.19
N LEU A 279 -5.49 0.37 1.32
CA LEU A 279 -5.67 0.59 -0.11
C LEU A 279 -6.58 -0.46 -0.78
N THR A 280 -6.46 -1.72 -0.35
CA THR A 280 -7.31 -2.82 -0.86
C THR A 280 -8.76 -2.62 -0.43
N LEU A 281 -8.97 -2.33 0.84
CA LEU A 281 -10.30 -2.07 1.39
C LEU A 281 -10.94 -0.83 0.75
N PHE A 282 -10.18 0.27 0.62
CA PHE A 282 -10.63 1.49 -0.05
C PHE A 282 -11.07 1.21 -1.49
N THR A 283 -10.24 0.55 -2.30
CA THR A 283 -10.53 0.34 -3.72
C THR A 283 -11.67 -0.66 -3.96
N ALA A 284 -11.80 -1.67 -3.10
CA ALA A 284 -12.94 -2.58 -3.12
C ALA A 284 -14.25 -1.86 -2.77
N SER A 285 -14.25 -1.05 -1.70
CA SER A 285 -15.42 -0.28 -1.27
C SER A 285 -15.76 0.86 -2.24
N ALA A 286 -14.78 1.51 -2.86
CA ALA A 286 -15.02 2.53 -3.88
C ALA A 286 -15.65 1.94 -5.15
N ALA A 287 -15.20 0.74 -5.56
CA ALA A 287 -15.78 0.03 -6.71
C ALA A 287 -17.19 -0.49 -6.41
N SER A 288 -17.45 -0.96 -5.18
CA SER A 288 -18.79 -1.38 -4.77
C SER A 288 -19.77 -0.22 -4.67
N LEU A 289 -19.30 0.98 -4.27
CA LEU A 289 -20.13 2.17 -4.14
C LEU A 289 -20.90 2.50 -5.42
N TYR A 290 -20.25 2.36 -6.57
CA TYR A 290 -20.85 2.67 -7.86
C TYR A 290 -22.09 1.81 -8.15
N SER A 291 -22.03 0.50 -7.85
CA SER A 291 -23.18 -0.39 -7.99
C SER A 291 -24.16 -0.32 -6.82
N SER A 292 -23.67 -0.14 -5.59
CA SER A 292 -24.50 -0.14 -4.38
C SER A 292 -25.33 1.13 -4.22
N ILE A 293 -24.87 2.28 -4.70
CA ILE A 293 -25.63 3.53 -4.75
C ILE A 293 -26.32 3.71 -6.10
N GLY A 294 -25.62 3.42 -7.20
CA GLY A 294 -26.14 3.67 -8.55
C GLY A 294 -27.42 2.89 -8.84
N LYS A 295 -27.49 1.61 -8.45
CA LYS A 295 -28.69 0.80 -8.69
C LYS A 295 -29.91 1.29 -7.89
N PRO A 296 -29.86 1.44 -6.54
CA PRO A 296 -30.99 1.95 -5.79
C PRO A 296 -31.45 3.32 -6.25
N LEU A 297 -30.55 4.23 -6.65
CA LEU A 297 -30.94 5.52 -7.20
C LEU A 297 -31.76 5.37 -8.47
N VAL A 298 -31.28 4.59 -9.44
CA VAL A 298 -32.00 4.34 -10.70
C VAL A 298 -33.35 3.66 -10.40
N ASP A 299 -33.37 2.63 -9.55
CA ASP A 299 -34.59 1.95 -9.13
C ASP A 299 -35.57 2.94 -8.49
N LEU A 300 -35.11 3.81 -7.59
CA LEU A 300 -35.94 4.80 -6.88
C LEU A 300 -36.52 5.84 -7.84
N PHE A 301 -35.76 6.35 -8.80
CA PHE A 301 -36.29 7.27 -9.83
C PHE A 301 -37.32 6.58 -10.72
N VAL A 302 -37.01 5.38 -11.22
CA VAL A 302 -37.87 4.65 -12.15
C VAL A 302 -39.17 4.20 -11.48
N PHE A 303 -39.10 3.66 -10.26
CA PHE A 303 -40.29 3.23 -9.53
C PHE A 303 -41.13 4.42 -9.07
N ASN A 304 -40.54 5.50 -8.58
CA ASN A 304 -41.30 6.72 -8.26
C ASN A 304 -42.02 7.29 -9.49
N TYR A 305 -41.38 7.29 -10.66
CA TYR A 305 -42.03 7.73 -11.90
C TYR A 305 -43.21 6.84 -12.31
N GLN A 306 -43.07 5.51 -12.19
CA GLN A 306 -44.18 4.59 -12.49
C GLN A 306 -45.33 4.74 -11.50
N LEU A 307 -44.99 4.96 -10.23
CA LEU A 307 -45.95 5.11 -9.14
C LEU A 307 -46.70 6.44 -9.22
N PHE A 308 -46.03 7.51 -9.64
CA PHE A 308 -46.67 8.77 -9.99
C PHE A 308 -47.75 8.60 -11.06
N ARG A 309 -47.47 7.78 -12.08
CA ARG A 309 -48.43 7.52 -13.16
C ARG A 309 -49.61 6.65 -12.70
N SER A 310 -49.43 5.78 -11.70
CA SER A 310 -50.48 4.86 -11.26
C SER A 310 -51.32 5.36 -10.07
N LEU A 311 -50.73 6.09 -9.13
CA LEU A 311 -51.36 6.54 -7.89
C LEU A 311 -51.55 8.06 -7.79
N GLY A 312 -51.01 8.83 -8.74
CA GLY A 312 -51.12 10.29 -8.78
C GLY A 312 -50.11 11.03 -7.87
N PRO A 313 -50.15 12.38 -7.89
CA PRO A 313 -49.16 13.23 -7.23
C PRO A 313 -49.17 13.14 -5.69
N LEU A 314 -50.34 12.97 -5.07
CA LEU A 314 -50.49 12.93 -3.60
C LEU A 314 -49.81 11.70 -2.96
N ALA A 315 -49.91 10.54 -3.61
CA ALA A 315 -49.24 9.33 -3.15
C ALA A 315 -47.71 9.44 -3.26
N LEU A 316 -47.20 10.10 -4.31
CA LEU A 316 -45.78 10.34 -4.50
C LEU A 316 -45.21 11.28 -3.42
N THR A 317 -45.90 12.39 -3.13
CA THR A 317 -45.45 13.34 -2.10
C THR A 317 -45.44 12.71 -0.71
N GLY A 318 -46.45 11.91 -0.37
CA GLY A 318 -46.49 11.16 0.90
C GLY A 318 -45.33 10.15 1.04
N LEU A 319 -45.00 9.42 -0.02
CA LEU A 319 -43.86 8.49 -0.03
C LEU A 319 -42.51 9.18 0.11
N LEU A 320 -42.29 10.24 -0.66
CA LEU A 320 -41.05 11.01 -0.59
C LEU A 320 -40.88 11.67 0.78
N ALA A 321 -41.95 12.24 1.34
CA ALA A 321 -41.93 12.82 2.69
C ALA A 321 -41.56 11.76 3.75
N ASN A 322 -42.21 10.60 3.73
CA ASN A 322 -41.88 9.51 4.64
C ASN A 322 -40.42 9.05 4.49
N TYR A 323 -39.92 8.97 3.26
CA TYR A 323 -38.53 8.63 2.97
C TYR A 323 -37.53 9.65 3.55
N PHE A 324 -37.76 10.95 3.34
CA PHE A 324 -36.89 11.99 3.90
C PHE A 324 -36.91 12.04 5.42
N ILE A 325 -38.09 11.82 6.04
CA ILE A 325 -38.24 11.78 7.49
C ILE A 325 -37.46 10.59 8.07
N THR A 326 -37.65 9.39 7.53
CA THR A 326 -36.95 8.18 7.99
C THR A 326 -35.43 8.29 7.76
N ALA A 327 -34.99 8.81 6.61
CA ALA A 327 -33.57 9.05 6.35
C ALA A 327 -32.94 10.04 7.34
N THR A 328 -33.64 11.12 7.66
CA THR A 328 -33.17 12.13 8.62
C THR A 328 -33.09 11.55 10.04
N ALA A 329 -34.11 10.79 10.45
CA ALA A 329 -34.15 10.13 11.76
C ALA A 329 -33.02 9.10 11.90
N LEU A 330 -32.86 8.19 10.92
CA LEU A 330 -31.81 7.17 10.95
C LEU A 330 -30.41 7.77 10.88
N ARG A 331 -30.20 8.88 10.13
CA ARG A 331 -28.93 9.60 10.11
C ARG A 331 -28.57 10.18 11.47
N ARG A 332 -29.55 10.74 12.20
CA ARG A 332 -29.33 11.33 13.53
C ARG A 332 -29.04 10.27 14.60
N LEU A 333 -29.64 9.09 14.46
CA LEU A 333 -29.44 7.95 15.36
C LEU A 333 -28.24 7.07 14.97
N SER A 334 -27.66 7.29 13.79
CA SER A 334 -26.53 6.49 13.29
C SER A 334 -25.26 6.73 14.10
N PRO A 335 -24.63 5.68 14.63
CA PRO A 335 -23.30 5.78 15.21
C PRO A 335 -22.24 6.23 14.19
N PRO A 336 -21.12 6.84 14.64
CA PRO A 336 -20.04 7.25 13.76
C PRO A 336 -19.20 6.05 13.27
N PHE A 337 -19.76 5.22 12.39
CA PHE A 337 -19.15 3.98 11.89
C PHE A 337 -17.77 4.20 11.24
N GLY A 338 -17.60 5.30 10.49
CA GLY A 338 -16.30 5.64 9.88
C GLY A 338 -15.19 5.83 10.90
N LYS A 339 -15.47 6.49 12.03
CA LYS A 339 -14.51 6.66 13.13
C LYS A 339 -14.18 5.32 13.80
N LEU A 340 -15.21 4.51 14.08
CA LEU A 340 -15.04 3.21 14.72
C LEU A 340 -14.15 2.28 13.87
N LYS A 341 -14.38 2.27 12.55
CA LYS A 341 -13.58 1.50 11.60
C LYS A 341 -12.14 1.99 11.47
N ALA A 342 -11.93 3.31 11.48
CA ALA A 342 -10.58 3.86 11.42
C ALA A 342 -9.74 3.47 12.65
N VAL A 343 -10.34 3.47 13.85
CA VAL A 343 -9.69 3.06 15.10
C VAL A 343 -9.46 1.54 15.13
N GLU A 344 -10.43 0.74 14.68
CA GLU A 344 -10.29 -0.71 14.54
C GLU A 344 -9.07 -1.07 13.69
N GLY A 345 -8.93 -0.47 12.51
CA GLY A 345 -7.77 -0.70 11.65
C GLY A 345 -6.44 -0.26 12.26
N ARG A 346 -6.43 0.76 13.15
CA ARG A 346 -5.22 1.16 13.88
C ARG A 346 -4.83 0.11 14.92
N LYS A 347 -5.77 -0.36 15.73
CA LYS A 347 -5.53 -1.41 16.74
C LYS A 347 -5.11 -2.73 16.12
N GLU A 348 -5.69 -3.09 14.98
CA GLU A 348 -5.26 -4.26 14.19
C GLU A 348 -3.82 -4.09 13.67
N GLY A 349 -3.46 -2.87 13.25
CA GLY A 349 -2.10 -2.50 12.87
C GLY A 349 -1.10 -2.65 14.00
N ASP A 350 -1.42 -2.11 15.18
CA ASP A 350 -0.60 -2.21 16.39
C ASP A 350 -0.34 -3.68 16.78
N PHE A 351 -1.39 -4.52 16.73
CA PHE A 351 -1.27 -5.96 17.00
C PHE A 351 -0.39 -6.68 15.97
N ARG A 352 -0.54 -6.35 14.68
CA ARG A 352 0.33 -6.89 13.62
C ARG A 352 1.78 -6.45 13.78
N ALA A 353 2.02 -5.22 14.23
CA ALA A 353 3.36 -4.70 14.49
C ALA A 353 4.06 -5.46 15.62
N LEU A 354 3.34 -5.88 16.67
CA LEU A 354 3.88 -6.76 17.72
C LEU A 354 4.37 -8.09 17.15
N HIS A 355 3.57 -8.74 16.30
CA HIS A 355 3.99 -9.97 15.61
C HIS A 355 5.18 -9.74 14.67
N ALA A 356 5.20 -8.64 13.92
CA ALA A 356 6.31 -8.30 13.04
C ALA A 356 7.62 -8.09 13.82
N ARG A 357 7.54 -7.45 15.01
CA ARG A 357 8.67 -7.28 15.92
C ARG A 357 9.19 -8.62 16.43
N LEU A 358 8.31 -9.54 16.82
CA LEU A 358 8.69 -10.88 17.27
C LEU A 358 9.40 -11.66 16.15
N ILE A 359 8.88 -11.63 14.93
CA ILE A 359 9.50 -12.29 13.77
C ILE A 359 10.88 -11.68 13.47
N ALA A 360 11.01 -10.36 13.53
CA ALA A 360 12.25 -9.67 13.20
C ALA A 360 13.39 -9.94 14.19
N ASN A 361 13.06 -10.23 15.45
CA ASN A 361 14.01 -10.48 16.54
C ASN A 361 13.82 -11.87 17.17
N ALA A 362 13.40 -12.85 16.36
CA ALA A 362 13.00 -14.17 16.84
C ALA A 362 14.19 -14.93 17.47
N GLU A 363 15.38 -14.75 16.91
CA GLU A 363 16.62 -15.36 17.39
C GLU A 363 17.01 -14.77 18.75
N GLU A 364 17.01 -13.45 18.88
CA GLU A 364 17.31 -12.77 20.14
C GLU A 364 16.32 -13.14 21.25
N VAL A 365 15.01 -13.15 20.94
CA VAL A 365 13.98 -13.58 21.89
C VAL A 365 14.18 -15.03 22.32
N ALA A 366 14.53 -15.92 21.39
CA ALA A 366 14.78 -17.32 21.69
C ALA A 366 16.02 -17.49 22.59
N PHE A 367 17.11 -16.75 22.33
CA PHE A 367 18.31 -16.77 23.17
C PHE A 367 18.05 -16.35 24.61
N TYR A 368 17.19 -15.34 24.82
CA TYR A 368 16.80 -14.92 26.17
C TYR A 368 15.74 -15.81 26.83
N GLY A 369 15.19 -16.81 26.13
CA GLY A 369 14.04 -17.57 26.62
C GLY A 369 12.78 -16.71 26.79
N GLY A 370 12.65 -15.59 26.05
CA GLY A 370 11.63 -14.56 26.24
C GLY A 370 10.21 -14.90 25.76
N ALA A 371 9.94 -16.16 25.38
CA ALA A 371 8.69 -16.57 24.75
C ALA A 371 7.45 -16.28 25.62
N ASP A 372 7.51 -16.52 26.93
CA ASP A 372 6.40 -16.28 27.84
C ASP A 372 6.08 -14.79 28.00
N MET A 373 7.11 -13.93 28.02
CA MET A 373 6.93 -12.48 28.08
C MET A 373 6.35 -11.92 26.77
N GLU A 374 6.85 -12.38 25.62
CA GLU A 374 6.29 -12.01 24.32
C GLU A 374 4.83 -12.45 24.16
N LYS A 375 4.48 -13.63 24.69
CA LYS A 375 3.09 -14.08 24.77
C LYS A 375 2.21 -13.11 25.57
N ILE A 376 2.67 -12.60 26.72
CA ILE A 376 1.93 -11.61 27.51
C ILE A 376 1.70 -10.32 26.71
N PHE A 377 2.71 -9.83 25.98
CA PHE A 377 2.56 -8.64 25.14
C PHE A 377 1.55 -8.85 24.01
N LEU A 378 1.60 -10.00 23.35
CA LEU A 378 0.65 -10.37 22.28
C LEU A 378 -0.77 -10.53 22.83
N ASP A 379 -0.95 -11.22 23.95
CA ASP A 379 -2.26 -11.41 24.59
C ASP A 379 -2.86 -10.07 25.02
N LYS A 380 -2.05 -9.15 25.55
CA LYS A 380 -2.49 -7.78 25.87
C LYS A 380 -2.94 -7.03 24.62
N GLY A 381 -2.14 -7.04 23.56
CA GLY A 381 -2.48 -6.41 22.27
C GLY A 381 -3.76 -6.98 21.66
N TYR A 382 -3.94 -8.30 21.72
CA TYR A 382 -5.15 -8.96 21.24
C TYR A 382 -6.38 -8.66 22.10
N LYS A 383 -6.24 -8.63 23.43
CA LYS A 383 -7.33 -8.30 24.35
C LYS A 383 -7.84 -6.88 24.12
N ASP A 384 -6.95 -5.92 23.91
CA ASP A 384 -7.30 -4.53 23.56
C ASP A 384 -8.12 -4.47 22.27
N LEU A 385 -7.69 -5.20 21.23
CA LEU A 385 -8.40 -5.30 19.96
C LEU A 385 -9.78 -5.96 20.14
N LYS A 386 -9.84 -7.08 20.86
CA LYS A 386 -11.07 -7.84 21.12
C LYS A 386 -12.12 -7.00 21.84
N VAL A 387 -11.75 -6.36 22.96
CA VAL A 387 -12.67 -5.53 23.75
C VAL A 387 -13.26 -4.40 22.89
N TRP A 388 -12.43 -3.80 22.03
CA TRP A 388 -12.88 -2.78 21.09
C TRP A 388 -13.88 -3.33 20.06
N MET A 389 -13.56 -4.47 19.45
CA MET A 389 -14.44 -5.14 18.47
C MET A 389 -15.79 -5.54 19.08
N GLU A 390 -15.80 -6.11 20.29
CA GLU A 390 -17.02 -6.44 21.03
C GLU A 390 -17.87 -5.19 21.32
N GLY A 391 -17.22 -4.07 21.65
CA GLY A 391 -17.88 -2.76 21.78
C GLY A 391 -18.60 -2.33 20.49
N ILE A 392 -17.91 -2.41 19.34
CA ILE A 392 -18.48 -2.10 18.03
C ILE A 392 -19.67 -3.02 17.70
N TYR A 393 -19.55 -4.32 17.95
CA TYR A 393 -20.61 -5.28 17.67
C TYR A 393 -21.87 -5.03 18.51
N ARG A 394 -21.73 -4.74 19.80
CA ARG A 394 -22.89 -4.38 20.67
C ARG A 394 -23.61 -3.13 20.17
N LEU A 395 -22.86 -2.12 19.74
CA LEU A 395 -23.43 -0.90 19.17
C LEU A 395 -24.16 -1.17 17.84
N LYS A 396 -23.58 -2.04 17.00
CA LYS A 396 -24.14 -2.43 15.71
C LYS A 396 -25.44 -3.22 15.86
N ILE A 397 -25.57 -4.09 16.86
CA ILE A 397 -26.83 -4.84 17.12
C ILE A 397 -27.98 -3.86 17.37
N ARG A 398 -27.81 -2.90 18.28
CA ARG A 398 -28.85 -1.93 18.63
C ARG A 398 -29.30 -1.11 17.42
N TYR A 399 -28.35 -0.64 16.62
CA TYR A 399 -28.65 0.13 15.42
C TYR A 399 -29.29 -0.72 14.32
N ASN A 400 -28.76 -1.91 14.03
CA ASN A 400 -29.30 -2.79 13.01
C ASN A 400 -30.75 -3.21 13.33
N MET A 401 -31.10 -3.42 14.60
CA MET A 401 -32.48 -3.70 14.99
C MET A 401 -33.42 -2.54 14.67
N LEU A 402 -33.02 -1.31 15.02
CA LEU A 402 -33.78 -0.10 14.70
C LEU A 402 -33.91 0.09 13.17
N GLU A 403 -32.81 -0.05 12.45
CA GLU A 403 -32.75 0.06 10.99
C GLU A 403 -33.68 -0.95 10.31
N ASP A 404 -33.54 -2.24 10.64
CA ASP A 404 -34.37 -3.29 10.06
C ASP A 404 -35.85 -3.11 10.39
N PHE A 405 -36.18 -2.64 11.60
CA PHE A 405 -37.56 -2.38 11.99
C PHE A 405 -38.20 -1.27 11.13
N VAL A 406 -37.49 -0.15 10.99
CA VAL A 406 -37.95 0.99 10.19
C VAL A 406 -38.05 0.60 8.71
N LEU A 407 -37.02 -0.05 8.16
CA LEU A 407 -36.95 -0.33 6.72
C LEU A 407 -37.90 -1.43 6.27
N LYS A 408 -38.06 -2.52 7.05
CA LYS A 408 -38.85 -3.68 6.64
C LYS A 408 -40.31 -3.58 7.06
N TYR A 409 -40.58 -3.19 8.31
CA TYR A 409 -41.93 -3.23 8.87
C TYR A 409 -42.66 -1.90 8.74
N SER A 410 -42.05 -0.78 9.13
CA SER A 410 -42.69 0.54 9.05
C SER A 410 -42.98 0.94 7.61
N TRP A 411 -42.05 0.70 6.69
CA TRP A 411 -42.24 1.03 5.28
C TRP A 411 -43.31 0.17 4.59
N SER A 412 -43.37 -1.12 4.93
CA SER A 412 -44.42 -2.02 4.44
C SER A 412 -45.80 -1.58 4.93
N ALA A 413 -45.93 -1.24 6.22
CA ALA A 413 -47.17 -0.71 6.79
C ALA A 413 -47.61 0.59 6.10
N PHE A 414 -46.68 1.52 5.87
CA PHE A 414 -46.96 2.77 5.15
C PHE A 414 -47.35 2.52 3.68
N GLY A 415 -46.70 1.56 3.02
CA GLY A 415 -47.03 1.14 1.66
C GLY A 415 -48.45 0.58 1.55
N TYR A 416 -48.91 -0.20 2.53
CA TYR A 416 -50.31 -0.67 2.57
C TYR A 416 -51.30 0.49 2.71
N LEU A 417 -50.99 1.48 3.54
CA LEU A 417 -51.84 2.66 3.74
C LEU A 417 -51.96 3.52 2.48
N ILE A 418 -50.88 3.67 1.70
CA ILE A 418 -50.93 4.44 0.45
C ILE A 418 -51.57 3.65 -0.69
N THR A 419 -51.32 2.34 -0.80
CA THR A 419 -51.90 1.51 -1.87
C THR A 419 -53.39 1.26 -1.70
N SER A 420 -53.90 1.33 -0.48
CA SER A 420 -55.34 1.24 -0.21
C SER A 420 -56.08 2.56 -0.46
N LEU A 421 -55.37 3.69 -0.54
CA LEU A 421 -55.96 5.03 -0.63
C LEU A 421 -56.84 5.23 -1.88
N PRO A 422 -56.46 4.81 -3.10
CA PRO A 422 -57.35 4.88 -4.26
C PRO A 422 -58.56 3.94 -4.19
N VAL A 423 -58.47 2.86 -3.41
CA VAL A 423 -59.56 1.89 -3.24
C VAL A 423 -60.63 2.45 -2.30
N PHE A 424 -60.23 3.15 -1.23
CA PHE A 424 -61.13 3.73 -0.25
C PHE A 424 -61.54 5.17 -0.55
N LEU A 425 -60.70 5.95 -1.25
CA LEU A 425 -60.92 7.37 -1.57
C LEU A 425 -60.63 7.63 -3.07
N PRO A 426 -61.58 7.26 -3.98
CA PRO A 426 -61.39 7.36 -5.43
C PRO A 426 -61.17 8.79 -5.93
N GLU A 427 -61.73 9.80 -5.25
CA GLU A 427 -61.59 11.22 -5.60
C GLU A 427 -60.14 11.72 -5.48
N TRP A 428 -59.32 11.05 -4.68
CA TRP A 428 -57.92 11.41 -4.43
C TRP A 428 -56.91 10.57 -5.25
N GLY A 429 -57.38 9.58 -6.03
CA GLY A 429 -56.57 8.63 -6.79
C GLY A 429 -55.93 9.14 -8.11
N GLY A 430 -55.93 10.44 -8.36
CA GLY A 430 -55.30 11.05 -9.54
C GLY A 430 -55.99 10.76 -10.88
N LEU A 431 -55.29 11.07 -12.00
CA LEU A 431 -55.83 10.99 -13.37
C LEU A 431 -56.35 9.60 -13.78
N GLY A 432 -55.84 8.52 -13.18
CA GLY A 432 -56.31 7.16 -13.41
C GLY A 432 -57.67 6.86 -12.77
N GLY A 433 -57.90 7.32 -11.53
CA GLY A 433 -59.18 7.19 -10.84
C GLY A 433 -60.28 8.07 -11.45
N ARG A 434 -59.91 9.20 -12.06
CA ARG A 434 -60.85 10.07 -12.78
C ARG A 434 -61.41 9.48 -14.07
N SER A 435 -60.71 8.54 -14.69
CA SER A 435 -61.22 7.80 -15.85
C SER A 435 -62.23 6.71 -15.48
N GLU A 436 -62.46 6.44 -14.19
CA GLU A 436 -63.39 5.42 -13.69
C GLU A 436 -64.66 6.00 -13.04
N LEU A 437 -64.83 7.34 -13.04
CA LEU A 437 -66.08 7.97 -12.65
C LEU A 437 -67.16 7.73 -13.73
N PRO A 438 -68.42 7.45 -13.34
CA PRO A 438 -69.45 6.96 -14.23
C PRO A 438 -69.85 8.05 -15.23
N THR A 439 -69.75 7.76 -16.52
CA THR A 439 -70.70 8.31 -17.50
C THR A 439 -71.89 7.36 -17.52
N SER A 440 -73.07 7.94 -17.35
CA SER A 440 -74.35 7.26 -17.22
C SER A 440 -74.66 6.35 -18.41
N ASP A 441 -75.37 5.26 -18.10
CA ASP A 441 -76.09 4.33 -18.97
C ASP A 441 -75.29 3.24 -19.71
N THR A 442 -75.41 1.99 -19.20
CA THR A 442 -76.15 0.86 -19.83
C THR A 442 -75.59 -0.52 -19.39
N THR A 443 -76.50 -1.42 -18.96
CA THR A 443 -76.40 -2.90 -18.80
C THR A 443 -75.39 -3.50 -17.82
N GLN A 444 -75.93 -3.97 -16.68
CA GLN A 444 -75.26 -4.75 -15.63
C GLN A 444 -75.38 -6.26 -15.89
N SER A 445 -74.26 -6.97 -15.95
CA SER A 445 -74.06 -8.35 -15.42
C SER A 445 -72.73 -8.99 -15.86
N SER A 446 -72.15 -8.59 -17.00
CA SER A 446 -70.84 -9.09 -17.48
C SER A 446 -69.64 -8.18 -17.13
N SER A 447 -69.89 -6.98 -16.62
CA SER A 447 -68.86 -5.96 -16.32
C SER A 447 -68.24 -6.06 -14.92
N THR A 448 -68.88 -6.77 -13.99
CA THR A 448 -68.45 -6.77 -12.57
C THR A 448 -67.21 -7.63 -12.36
N THR A 449 -67.12 -8.78 -13.04
CA THR A 449 -65.94 -9.66 -13.07
C THR A 449 -64.75 -8.97 -13.76
N ASN A 450 -64.94 -8.36 -14.94
CA ASN A 450 -63.83 -7.65 -15.60
C ASN A 450 -63.32 -6.43 -14.79
N ARG A 451 -64.20 -5.73 -14.07
CA ARG A 451 -63.82 -4.61 -13.19
C ARG A 451 -63.06 -5.04 -11.93
N SER A 452 -63.41 -6.16 -11.30
CA SER A 452 -62.67 -6.69 -10.15
C SER A 452 -61.31 -7.26 -10.58
N HIS A 453 -61.23 -7.87 -11.76
CA HIS A 453 -59.98 -8.39 -12.34
C HIS A 453 -58.98 -7.26 -12.63
N GLY A 454 -59.42 -6.15 -13.21
CA GLY A 454 -58.57 -4.97 -13.46
C GLY A 454 -58.09 -4.30 -12.17
N ARG A 455 -58.98 -4.14 -11.16
CA ARG A 455 -58.62 -3.59 -9.85
C ARG A 455 -57.64 -4.48 -9.08
N MET A 456 -57.79 -5.81 -9.16
CA MET A 456 -56.85 -6.75 -8.55
C MET A 456 -55.48 -6.69 -9.24
N GLN A 457 -55.43 -6.64 -10.57
CA GLN A 457 -54.18 -6.50 -11.33
C GLN A 457 -53.44 -5.20 -10.97
N GLN A 458 -54.16 -4.07 -10.91
CA GLN A 458 -53.58 -2.78 -10.53
C GLN A 458 -53.12 -2.78 -9.07
N PHE A 459 -53.90 -3.35 -8.15
CA PHE A 459 -53.52 -3.49 -6.75
C PHE A 459 -52.25 -4.33 -6.57
N ILE A 460 -52.17 -5.51 -7.20
CA ILE A 460 -50.98 -6.38 -7.12
C ILE A 460 -49.76 -5.66 -7.73
N THR A 461 -49.94 -4.99 -8.87
CA THR A 461 -48.85 -4.26 -9.54
C THR A 461 -48.36 -3.11 -8.67
N ASN A 462 -49.25 -2.29 -8.12
CA ASN A 462 -48.93 -1.17 -7.24
C ASN A 462 -48.30 -1.64 -5.92
N LYS A 463 -48.81 -2.72 -5.31
CA LYS A 463 -48.23 -3.36 -4.12
C LYS A 463 -46.80 -3.80 -4.39
N ARG A 464 -46.54 -4.43 -5.54
CA ARG A 464 -45.20 -4.91 -5.91
C ARG A 464 -44.24 -3.77 -6.23
N LEU A 465 -44.71 -2.72 -6.90
CA LEU A 465 -43.91 -1.51 -7.13
C LEU A 465 -43.53 -0.84 -5.81
N MET A 466 -44.45 -0.78 -4.84
CA MET A 466 -44.18 -0.27 -3.48
C MET A 466 -43.16 -1.11 -2.72
N LEU A 467 -43.32 -2.44 -2.72
CA LEU A 467 -42.33 -3.36 -2.12
C LEU A 467 -40.96 -3.19 -2.77
N SER A 468 -40.92 -3.04 -4.10
CA SER A 468 -39.68 -2.81 -4.84
C SER A 468 -39.06 -1.44 -4.53
N LEU A 469 -39.89 -0.42 -4.29
CA LEU A 469 -39.46 0.92 -3.87
C LEU A 469 -38.92 0.93 -2.44
N ALA A 470 -39.60 0.23 -1.51
CA ALA A 470 -39.13 0.04 -0.14
C ALA A 470 -37.82 -0.75 -0.10
N ASP A 471 -37.68 -1.80 -0.92
CA ASP A 471 -36.43 -2.53 -1.10
C ASP A 471 -35.32 -1.65 -1.66
N ALA A 472 -35.62 -0.81 -2.66
CA ALA A 472 -34.64 0.14 -3.22
C ALA A 472 -34.24 1.19 -2.17
N GLY A 473 -35.21 1.77 -1.47
CA GLY A 473 -34.98 2.74 -0.40
C GLY A 473 -34.20 2.15 0.78
N GLY A 474 -34.49 0.91 1.17
CA GLY A 474 -33.74 0.17 2.18
C GLY A 474 -32.30 -0.12 1.76
N ARG A 475 -32.08 -0.54 0.51
CA ARG A 475 -30.72 -0.66 -0.07
C ARG A 475 -29.98 0.68 -0.05
N MET A 476 -30.66 1.78 -0.35
CA MET A 476 -30.07 3.11 -0.28
C MET A 476 -29.70 3.51 1.15
N MET A 477 -30.49 3.11 2.15
CA MET A 477 -30.15 3.32 3.57
C MET A 477 -28.89 2.55 3.98
N TYR A 478 -28.82 1.25 3.65
CA TYR A 478 -27.61 0.45 3.92
C TYR A 478 -26.37 1.04 3.23
N SER A 479 -26.51 1.65 2.05
CA SER A 479 -25.41 2.30 1.34
C SER A 479 -24.81 3.51 2.08
N ILE A 480 -25.54 4.17 2.99
CA ILE A 480 -25.02 5.27 3.83
C ILE A 480 -23.97 4.75 4.81
N LYS A 481 -24.20 3.54 5.35
CA LYS A 481 -23.21 2.86 6.19
C LYS A 481 -21.97 2.48 5.37
N ASP A 482 -22.15 1.90 4.19
CA ASP A 482 -21.03 1.59 3.29
C ASP A 482 -20.23 2.86 2.93
N LEU A 483 -20.91 3.98 2.69
CA LEU A 483 -20.31 5.29 2.44
C LEU A 483 -19.56 5.81 3.67
N SER A 484 -20.07 5.56 4.88
CA SER A 484 -19.41 5.93 6.14
C SER A 484 -18.14 5.10 6.39
N GLU A 485 -18.17 3.79 6.10
CA GLU A 485 -16.99 2.92 6.13
C GLU A 485 -15.96 3.36 5.08
N LEU A 486 -16.42 3.68 3.86
CA LEU A 486 -15.59 4.24 2.80
C LEU A 486 -14.93 5.56 3.22
N ALA A 487 -15.63 6.43 3.94
CA ALA A 487 -15.05 7.67 4.45
C ALA A 487 -13.87 7.42 5.41
N GLY A 488 -13.95 6.36 6.22
CA GLY A 488 -12.84 5.90 7.06
C GLY A 488 -11.62 5.49 6.22
N TYR A 489 -11.82 4.63 5.22
CA TYR A 489 -10.73 4.20 4.33
C TYR A 489 -10.15 5.34 3.49
N THR A 490 -11.03 6.21 2.98
CA THR A 490 -10.68 7.40 2.19
C THR A 490 -9.77 8.32 3.00
N SER A 491 -10.13 8.59 4.26
CA SER A 491 -9.31 9.43 5.14
C SER A 491 -7.93 8.82 5.34
N ARG A 492 -7.81 7.50 5.57
CA ARG A 492 -6.51 6.84 5.78
C ARG A 492 -5.62 6.89 4.52
N VAL A 493 -6.17 6.54 3.36
CA VAL A 493 -5.43 6.57 2.08
C VAL A 493 -5.07 8.00 1.68
N TYR A 494 -5.97 8.96 1.90
CA TYR A 494 -5.69 10.37 1.68
C TYR A 494 -4.58 10.87 2.59
N THR A 495 -4.60 10.53 3.88
CA THR A 495 -3.53 10.89 4.81
C THR A 495 -2.18 10.38 4.30
N LEU A 496 -2.06 9.11 3.92
CA LEU A 496 -0.83 8.55 3.36
C LEU A 496 -0.33 9.35 2.15
N ILE A 497 -1.19 9.62 1.17
CA ILE A 497 -0.78 10.32 -0.06
C ILE A 497 -0.44 11.79 0.23
N SER A 498 -1.17 12.42 1.15
CA SER A 498 -0.91 13.81 1.56
C SER A 498 0.41 13.96 2.32
N THR A 499 0.74 13.02 3.22
CA THR A 499 2.02 13.00 3.93
C THR A 499 3.16 12.72 2.96
N LEU A 500 2.98 11.82 1.98
CA LEU A 500 3.96 11.59 0.92
C LEU A 500 4.24 12.84 0.08
N HIS A 501 3.19 13.58 -0.30
CA HIS A 501 3.36 14.86 -0.99
C HIS A 501 4.02 15.93 -0.12
N ARG A 502 3.74 15.94 1.19
CA ARG A 502 4.38 16.86 2.15
C ARG A 502 5.88 16.59 2.26
N VAL A 503 6.26 15.33 2.44
CA VAL A 503 7.66 14.86 2.48
C VAL A 503 8.37 15.19 1.18
N GLN A 504 7.74 14.90 0.03
CA GLN A 504 8.30 15.18 -1.29
C GLN A 504 8.57 16.67 -1.51
N ALA A 505 7.67 17.51 -1.02
CA ALA A 505 7.70 18.95 -1.14
C ALA A 505 8.58 19.65 -0.09
N ALA A 506 9.06 18.92 0.93
CA ALA A 506 9.60 19.48 2.16
C ALA A 506 8.71 20.58 2.78
N ALA A 507 7.39 20.45 2.67
CA ALA A 507 6.42 21.48 3.03
C ALA A 507 5.97 21.36 4.50
N TYR A 508 6.89 21.63 5.42
CA TYR A 508 6.64 21.63 6.86
C TYR A 508 6.30 23.04 7.36
N TYR A 509 5.29 23.13 8.22
CA TYR A 509 4.82 24.40 8.79
C TYR A 509 4.69 24.25 10.30
N PRO A 510 4.98 25.28 11.11
CA PRO A 510 4.81 25.16 12.55
C PRO A 510 3.34 24.90 12.92
N PRO A 511 3.09 24.28 14.09
CA PRO A 511 1.77 24.22 14.70
C PRO A 511 1.13 25.61 14.84
N ARG A 512 -0.19 25.65 15.06
CA ARG A 512 -0.92 26.91 15.12
C ARG A 512 -0.52 27.74 16.33
N GLY A 513 -0.31 29.04 16.11
CA GLY A 513 0.02 29.98 17.19
C GLY A 513 1.45 29.84 17.71
N THR A 514 2.28 28.98 17.10
CA THR A 514 3.67 28.78 17.48
C THR A 514 4.60 29.25 16.35
N SER A 515 5.72 29.87 16.71
CA SER A 515 6.81 30.13 15.78
C SER A 515 7.54 28.82 15.44
N PRO A 516 8.26 28.75 14.30
CA PRO A 516 9.15 27.63 14.02
C PRO A 516 10.19 27.52 15.14
N GLU A 517 10.17 26.42 15.89
CA GLU A 517 11.24 26.13 16.84
C GLU A 517 12.55 25.87 16.08
N PRO A 518 13.70 26.31 16.61
CA PRO A 518 14.99 26.08 15.97
C PRO A 518 15.21 24.58 15.78
N TYR A 519 15.75 24.21 14.62
CA TYR A 519 16.03 22.81 14.29
C TYR A 519 14.78 21.90 14.22
N SER A 520 13.59 22.46 14.11
CA SER A 520 12.39 21.74 13.69
C SER A 520 12.37 21.53 12.16
N LEU A 521 11.63 20.54 11.65
CA LEU A 521 11.50 20.37 10.18
C LEU A 521 10.88 21.59 9.46
N SER A 522 10.17 22.44 10.19
CA SER A 522 9.66 23.74 9.69
C SER A 522 10.73 24.83 9.57
N ASP A 523 11.91 24.63 10.17
CA ASP A 523 13.03 25.58 10.23
C ASP A 523 14.26 25.04 9.47
N VAL A 524 14.05 24.35 8.35
CA VAL A 524 15.16 23.86 7.50
C VAL A 524 15.53 24.96 6.49
N LEU A 525 16.66 25.63 6.70
CA LEU A 525 17.15 26.74 5.85
C LEU A 525 18.46 26.42 5.11
N GLY A 526 19.13 25.33 5.46
CA GLY A 526 20.38 24.92 4.84
C GLY A 526 20.18 24.29 3.47
N THR A 527 21.28 24.14 2.74
CA THR A 527 21.25 23.67 1.35
C THR A 527 22.12 22.42 1.16
N LEU A 528 21.58 21.45 0.43
CA LEU A 528 22.30 20.25 -0.01
C LEU A 528 22.55 20.33 -1.52
N HIS A 529 23.78 20.65 -1.91
CA HIS A 529 24.22 20.71 -3.28
C HIS A 529 24.78 19.36 -3.74
N ARG A 530 24.21 18.79 -4.80
CA ARG A 530 24.63 17.50 -5.40
C ARG A 530 25.36 17.75 -6.72
N GLY A 531 26.49 17.06 -6.93
CA GLY A 531 27.33 17.19 -8.13
C GLY A 531 28.59 18.04 -7.95
N TYR A 532 29.01 18.26 -6.70
CA TYR A 532 30.30 18.86 -6.39
C TYR A 532 31.41 17.80 -6.47
N ASP A 533 32.57 18.18 -7.01
CA ASP A 533 33.75 17.31 -7.11
C ASP A 533 34.56 17.30 -5.80
N GLY A 534 33.95 16.74 -4.76
CA GLY A 534 34.46 16.79 -3.39
C GLY A 534 33.36 16.55 -2.37
N VAL A 535 33.74 16.53 -1.10
CA VAL A 535 32.80 16.66 0.02
C VAL A 535 33.15 17.93 0.78
N ARG A 536 32.19 18.86 0.90
CA ARG A 536 32.38 20.14 1.59
C ARG A 536 31.21 20.42 2.51
N LEU A 537 31.49 20.69 3.77
CA LEU A 537 30.55 21.21 4.75
C LEU A 537 30.99 22.63 5.13
N GLU A 538 30.04 23.56 5.19
CA GLU A 538 30.28 24.94 5.60
C GLU A 538 29.25 25.39 6.63
N ASN A 539 29.71 25.61 7.86
CA ASN A 539 28.92 26.08 8.99
C ASN A 539 27.64 25.25 9.18
N VAL A 540 27.79 23.92 9.10
CA VAL A 540 26.66 22.99 9.16
C VAL A 540 26.48 22.51 10.59
N PRO A 541 25.38 22.87 11.29
CA PRO A 541 25.04 22.26 12.56
C PRO A 541 24.63 20.81 12.34
N LEU A 542 25.18 19.90 13.14
CA LEU A 542 24.80 18.50 13.14
C LEU A 542 23.66 18.30 14.13
N VAL A 543 22.46 18.03 13.64
CA VAL A 543 21.27 17.89 14.48
C VAL A 543 20.66 16.50 14.27
N ALA A 544 20.40 15.79 15.36
CA ALA A 544 19.58 14.59 15.37
C ALA A 544 18.09 14.97 15.28
N PRO A 545 17.42 14.71 14.14
CA PRO A 545 16.03 15.13 13.96
C PRO A 545 15.10 14.34 14.89
N ALA A 546 14.13 15.04 15.47
CA ALA A 546 12.99 14.43 16.11
C ALA A 546 11.83 14.26 15.13
N ILE A 547 10.83 13.46 15.51
CA ILE A 547 9.62 13.29 14.72
C ILE A 547 8.83 14.60 14.74
N TYR A 548 8.50 15.13 13.56
CA TYR A 548 7.71 16.35 13.43
C TYR A 548 6.40 16.28 14.24
N PRO A 549 6.02 17.35 14.96
CA PRO A 549 6.58 18.70 14.93
C PRO A 549 7.70 19.01 15.94
N LEU A 550 8.23 18.01 16.65
CA LEU A 550 9.22 18.22 17.69
C LEU A 550 10.56 18.73 17.09
N PRO A 551 11.32 19.56 17.84
CA PRO A 551 12.63 20.04 17.41
C PRO A 551 13.68 18.92 17.52
N GLY A 552 14.69 18.95 16.65
CA GLY A 552 15.83 18.05 16.74
C GLY A 552 16.79 18.41 17.87
N ASN A 553 17.58 17.43 18.29
CA ASN A 553 18.65 17.63 19.28
C ASN A 553 19.95 18.05 18.58
N LEU A 554 20.56 19.16 18.99
CA LEU A 554 21.84 19.62 18.46
C LEU A 554 22.97 18.73 18.99
N LEU A 555 23.81 18.22 18.10
CA LEU A 555 24.98 17.40 18.44
C LEU A 555 26.28 18.20 18.29
N ILE A 556 26.44 18.93 17.18
CA ILE A 556 27.61 19.78 16.91
C ILE A 556 27.11 21.14 16.40
N PRO A 557 27.48 22.27 17.01
CA PRO A 557 26.98 23.60 16.64
C PRO A 557 27.32 24.03 15.21
N SER A 558 28.55 23.78 14.74
CA SER A 558 29.00 24.21 13.42
C SER A 558 30.18 23.37 12.95
N LEU A 559 29.98 22.60 11.88
CA LEU A 559 31.00 21.73 11.28
C LEU A 559 31.40 22.26 9.90
N SER A 560 32.71 22.45 9.68
CA SER A 560 33.26 23.03 8.45
C SER A 560 34.53 22.29 8.00
N PHE A 561 34.47 21.52 6.92
CA PHE A 561 35.65 20.87 6.34
C PHE A 561 35.47 20.60 4.85
N THR A 562 36.57 20.39 4.14
CA THR A 562 36.57 20.05 2.70
C THR A 562 37.48 18.86 2.43
N ILE A 563 37.00 17.90 1.65
CA ILE A 563 37.70 16.69 1.24
C ILE A 563 37.81 16.71 -0.28
N THR A 564 39.05 16.71 -0.75
CA THR A 564 39.41 16.61 -2.15
C THR A 564 39.56 15.14 -2.58
N PRO A 565 39.47 14.83 -3.88
CA PRO A 565 39.70 13.47 -4.38
C PRO A 565 41.07 12.94 -3.95
N GLY A 566 41.13 11.70 -3.47
CA GLY A 566 42.36 11.06 -2.98
C GLY A 566 42.70 11.36 -1.51
N ALA A 567 42.07 12.36 -0.89
CA ALA A 567 42.24 12.64 0.54
C ALA A 567 41.39 11.68 1.38
N HIS A 568 42.02 10.62 1.92
CA HIS A 568 41.34 9.65 2.77
C HIS A 568 41.16 10.20 4.19
N VAL A 569 39.93 10.18 4.71
CA VAL A 569 39.58 10.76 6.01
C VAL A 569 39.03 9.69 6.95
N LEU A 570 39.60 9.60 8.15
CA LEU A 570 39.06 8.86 9.27
C LEU A 570 38.20 9.80 10.12
N ILE A 571 36.99 9.38 10.49
CA ILE A 571 36.10 10.10 11.41
C ILE A 571 36.08 9.32 12.73
N SER A 572 36.77 9.87 13.74
CA SER A 572 36.91 9.31 15.08
C SER A 572 36.08 10.08 16.10
N GLY A 573 36.03 9.56 17.33
CA GLY A 573 35.32 10.17 18.45
C GLY A 573 34.58 9.14 19.30
N PRO A 574 34.07 9.51 20.49
CA PRO A 574 33.37 8.60 21.39
C PRO A 574 32.00 8.17 20.82
N ASN A 575 31.43 7.12 21.40
CA ASN A 575 30.09 6.66 21.04
C ASN A 575 29.07 7.75 21.35
N GLY A 576 28.17 8.04 20.41
CA GLY A 576 27.17 9.09 20.56
C GLY A 576 27.59 10.49 20.08
N ALA A 577 28.86 10.74 19.75
CA ALA A 577 29.36 12.04 19.27
C ALA A 577 28.83 12.51 17.89
N GLY A 578 27.90 11.77 17.28
CA GLY A 578 27.32 12.14 15.97
C GLY A 578 28.09 11.67 14.73
N LYS A 579 29.08 10.78 14.83
CA LYS A 579 29.85 10.27 13.68
C LYS A 579 28.96 9.77 12.51
N SER A 580 28.06 8.83 12.79
CA SER A 580 27.10 8.33 11.77
C SER A 580 26.08 9.37 11.35
N SER A 581 25.85 10.42 12.15
CA SER A 581 24.99 11.55 11.76
C SER A 581 25.58 12.34 10.61
N ILE A 582 26.91 12.50 10.54
CA ILE A 582 27.59 13.12 9.38
C ILE A 582 27.26 12.35 8.11
N ALA A 583 27.37 11.01 8.13
CA ALA A 583 27.00 10.17 7.00
C ALA A 583 25.52 10.32 6.61
N ARG A 584 24.61 10.51 7.57
CA ARG A 584 23.17 10.72 7.30
C ARG A 584 22.88 12.08 6.66
N VAL A 585 23.56 13.14 7.11
CA VAL A 585 23.47 14.49 6.49
C VAL A 585 24.05 14.47 5.08
N LEU A 586 25.24 13.89 4.91
CA LEU A 586 25.85 13.68 3.59
C LEU A 586 24.95 12.86 2.66
N GLY A 587 24.36 11.77 3.15
CA GLY A 587 23.42 10.95 2.38
C GLY A 587 22.14 11.70 1.97
N GLY A 588 21.81 12.81 2.62
CA GLY A 588 20.53 13.51 2.48
C GLY A 588 19.37 12.79 3.18
N LEU A 589 19.68 11.88 4.10
CA LEU A 589 18.72 11.21 4.98
C LEU A 589 18.19 12.21 6.01
N TRP A 590 19.10 12.98 6.60
CA TRP A 590 18.77 14.08 7.52
C TRP A 590 18.79 15.42 6.78
N PRO A 591 17.90 16.36 7.15
CA PRO A 591 17.89 17.69 6.53
C PRO A 591 19.12 18.51 6.93
N VAL A 592 19.53 19.41 6.05
CA VAL A 592 20.58 20.41 6.33
C VAL A 592 19.89 21.63 6.93
N TYR A 593 19.97 21.81 8.25
CA TYR A 593 19.23 22.87 8.94
C TYR A 593 19.76 24.28 8.66
N ARG A 594 21.08 24.44 8.60
CA ARG A 594 21.80 25.67 8.27
C ARG A 594 23.06 25.31 7.48
N GLY A 595 23.70 26.32 6.89
CA GLY A 595 24.95 26.14 6.15
C GLY A 595 24.76 25.44 4.80
N LEU A 596 25.87 24.97 4.25
CA LEU A 596 25.96 24.33 2.94
C LEU A 596 26.63 22.96 3.05
N VAL A 597 25.99 21.94 2.50
CA VAL A 597 26.60 20.62 2.27
C VAL A 597 26.71 20.42 0.76
N SER A 598 27.94 20.32 0.26
CA SER A 598 28.23 20.01 -1.14
C SER A 598 28.85 18.63 -1.26
N ARG A 599 28.32 17.81 -2.18
CA ARG A 599 28.78 16.43 -2.37
C ARG A 599 28.63 15.93 -3.81
N PRO A 600 29.25 14.79 -4.17
CA PRO A 600 29.06 14.18 -5.47
C PRO A 600 27.65 13.60 -5.64
N ARG A 601 27.30 13.17 -6.85
CA ARG A 601 26.00 12.54 -7.15
C ARG A 601 25.91 11.15 -6.50
N ASN A 602 24.70 10.64 -6.28
CA ASN A 602 24.49 9.29 -5.70
C ASN A 602 24.84 8.14 -6.67
N SER A 603 25.05 8.42 -7.94
CA SER A 603 25.22 7.42 -8.99
C SER A 603 26.26 7.86 -10.01
N GLY A 604 26.87 6.88 -10.67
CA GLY A 604 27.98 7.07 -11.60
C GLY A 604 29.34 6.92 -10.94
N ILE A 605 30.37 6.83 -11.79
CA ILE A 605 31.78 6.67 -11.37
C ILE A 605 32.23 7.90 -10.56
N ASP A 606 31.80 9.11 -10.96
CA ASP A 606 32.05 10.35 -10.19
C ASP A 606 31.13 10.51 -8.96
N GLY A 607 30.52 9.43 -8.50
CA GLY A 607 29.53 9.43 -7.42
C GLY A 607 30.10 9.24 -6.02
N ILE A 608 29.19 9.26 -5.04
CA ILE A 608 29.43 8.88 -3.65
C ILE A 608 28.56 7.69 -3.27
N MET A 609 29.15 6.67 -2.64
CA MET A 609 28.44 5.50 -2.14
C MET A 609 28.53 5.42 -0.61
N PHE A 610 27.46 4.93 0.02
CA PHE A 610 27.38 4.80 1.47
C PHE A 610 27.25 3.33 1.87
N LEU A 611 28.13 2.88 2.77
CA LEU A 611 28.09 1.57 3.39
C LEU A 611 27.65 1.74 4.85
N PRO A 612 26.40 1.36 5.20
CA PRO A 612 25.91 1.50 6.57
C PRO A 612 26.52 0.45 7.51
N GLN A 613 26.53 0.75 8.82
CA GLN A 613 26.96 -0.16 9.88
C GLN A 613 26.32 -1.56 9.80
N ARG A 614 25.03 -1.63 9.43
CA ARG A 614 24.32 -2.89 9.16
C ARG A 614 24.11 -3.03 7.65
N PRO A 615 24.91 -3.87 6.95
CA PRO A 615 24.78 -4.05 5.51
C PRO A 615 23.38 -4.52 5.09
N TYR A 616 22.80 -3.84 4.09
CA TYR A 616 21.58 -4.30 3.45
C TYR A 616 21.88 -5.42 2.45
N LEU A 617 21.13 -6.51 2.54
CA LEU A 617 21.12 -7.61 1.59
C LEU A 617 19.81 -7.60 0.82
N ALA A 618 19.88 -7.71 -0.50
CA ALA A 618 18.70 -7.69 -1.35
C ALA A 618 17.95 -9.03 -1.23
N SER A 619 16.61 -9.03 -1.30
CA SER A 619 15.79 -10.25 -1.35
C SER A 619 15.91 -11.04 -2.68
N GLY A 620 16.93 -10.73 -3.49
CA GLY A 620 17.15 -11.23 -4.84
C GLY A 620 18.14 -12.39 -4.89
N THR A 621 18.82 -12.48 -6.03
CA THR A 621 19.83 -13.50 -6.29
C THR A 621 21.17 -13.20 -5.62
N LEU A 622 22.13 -14.14 -5.64
CA LEU A 622 23.50 -13.87 -5.18
C LEU A 622 24.13 -12.74 -5.99
N ARG A 623 23.89 -12.73 -7.31
CA ARG A 623 24.29 -11.63 -8.19
C ARG A 623 23.76 -10.29 -7.71
N ASP A 624 22.47 -10.23 -7.35
CA ASP A 624 21.84 -9.00 -6.86
C ASP A 624 22.52 -8.45 -5.60
N GLN A 625 23.21 -9.27 -4.80
CA GLN A 625 23.95 -8.79 -3.62
C GLN A 625 25.14 -7.91 -4.01
N VAL A 626 25.88 -8.30 -5.04
CA VAL A 626 27.07 -7.60 -5.55
C VAL A 626 26.68 -6.37 -6.35
N ILE A 627 25.69 -6.48 -7.24
CA ILE A 627 25.39 -5.40 -8.19
C ILE A 627 24.46 -4.32 -7.63
N TYR A 628 23.75 -4.56 -6.52
CA TYR A 628 22.82 -3.59 -5.94
C TYR A 628 23.51 -2.21 -5.75
N PRO A 629 22.87 -1.06 -6.10
CA PRO A 629 21.47 -0.89 -6.50
C PRO A 629 21.18 -1.12 -8.00
N HIS A 630 22.15 -1.55 -8.81
CA HIS A 630 21.91 -1.93 -10.20
C HIS A 630 21.07 -3.21 -10.29
N SER A 631 20.25 -3.31 -11.33
CA SER A 631 19.63 -4.56 -11.76
C SER A 631 20.53 -5.32 -12.73
N GLU A 632 20.23 -6.59 -12.99
CA GLU A 632 20.97 -7.38 -14.01
C GLU A 632 20.95 -6.69 -15.40
N MET A 633 19.93 -5.88 -15.68
CA MET A 633 19.87 -5.10 -16.91
C MET A 633 20.94 -4.01 -16.93
N ASP A 634 21.04 -3.25 -15.84
CA ASP A 634 22.01 -2.15 -15.71
C ASP A 634 23.45 -2.70 -15.77
N MET A 635 23.68 -3.89 -15.19
CA MET A 635 24.97 -4.61 -15.28
C MET A 635 25.34 -4.97 -16.73
N ARG A 636 24.37 -5.39 -17.55
CA ARG A 636 24.63 -5.70 -18.96
C ARG A 636 24.82 -4.45 -19.79
N ASP A 637 24.06 -3.39 -19.49
CA ASP A 637 24.17 -2.10 -20.15
C ASP A 637 25.54 -1.45 -19.87
N SER A 638 26.13 -1.69 -18.69
CA SER A 638 27.51 -1.28 -18.36
C SER A 638 28.59 -2.19 -18.94
N GLY A 639 28.22 -3.26 -19.65
CA GLY A 639 29.15 -4.20 -20.29
C GLY A 639 29.81 -5.21 -19.34
N ARG A 640 29.51 -5.16 -18.03
CA ARG A 640 30.07 -6.05 -17.01
C ARG A 640 29.56 -7.49 -17.17
N LYS A 641 30.44 -8.49 -17.00
CA LYS A 641 30.09 -9.92 -17.08
C LYS A 641 30.36 -10.68 -15.78
N ASP A 642 29.78 -11.87 -15.66
CA ASP A 642 29.86 -12.73 -14.47
C ASP A 642 31.30 -13.03 -14.02
N TYR A 643 32.27 -13.10 -14.93
CA TYR A 643 33.67 -13.33 -14.56
C TYR A 643 34.27 -12.15 -13.79
N GLU A 644 33.88 -10.92 -14.10
CA GLU A 644 34.33 -9.72 -13.37
C GLU A 644 33.71 -9.69 -11.97
N LEU A 645 32.45 -10.14 -11.84
CA LEU A 645 31.82 -10.27 -10.53
C LEU A 645 32.54 -11.33 -9.68
N LEU A 646 33.03 -12.41 -10.28
CA LEU A 646 33.81 -13.42 -9.57
C LEU A 646 35.16 -12.85 -9.12
N GLN A 647 35.86 -12.11 -9.97
CA GLN A 647 37.11 -11.41 -9.61
C GLN A 647 36.89 -10.44 -8.43
N ILE A 648 35.79 -9.68 -8.43
CA ILE A 648 35.45 -8.80 -7.31
C ILE A 648 35.20 -9.60 -6.02
N LEU A 649 34.53 -10.77 -6.11
CA LEU A 649 34.37 -11.63 -4.95
C LEU A 649 35.71 -12.22 -4.47
N GLU A 650 36.63 -12.56 -5.38
CA GLU A 650 37.98 -13.00 -5.03
C GLU A 650 38.77 -11.90 -4.31
N ASP A 651 38.69 -10.65 -4.80
CA ASP A 651 39.33 -9.46 -4.20
C ASP A 651 38.89 -9.27 -2.73
N VAL A 652 37.62 -9.57 -2.42
CA VAL A 652 37.09 -9.49 -1.05
C VAL A 652 37.09 -10.83 -0.30
N ARG A 653 37.82 -11.84 -0.78
CA ARG A 653 37.93 -13.18 -0.17
C ARG A 653 36.58 -13.90 0.02
N LEU A 654 35.67 -13.73 -0.94
CA LEU A 654 34.36 -14.38 -1.04
C LEU A 654 34.18 -15.21 -2.33
N GLY A 655 35.24 -15.48 -3.08
CA GLY A 655 35.19 -16.24 -4.35
C GLY A 655 34.57 -17.65 -4.23
N TYR A 656 34.54 -18.24 -3.04
CA TYR A 656 33.92 -19.55 -2.77
C TYR A 656 32.38 -19.51 -2.69
N LEU A 657 31.76 -18.33 -2.52
CA LEU A 657 30.31 -18.22 -2.29
C LEU A 657 29.46 -18.73 -3.47
N PRO A 658 29.76 -18.43 -4.74
CA PRO A 658 28.98 -18.94 -5.87
C PRO A 658 28.94 -20.47 -5.91
N GLU A 659 30.05 -21.14 -5.61
CA GLU A 659 30.10 -22.62 -5.58
C GLU A 659 29.35 -23.19 -4.38
N ARG A 660 29.58 -22.63 -3.18
CA ARG A 660 28.93 -23.04 -1.92
C ARG A 660 27.39 -22.92 -2.01
N GLU A 661 26.90 -21.84 -2.60
CA GLU A 661 25.48 -21.48 -2.53
C GLU A 661 24.65 -21.95 -3.74
N GLY A 662 25.28 -22.50 -4.78
CA GLY A 662 24.61 -23.09 -5.95
C GLY A 662 24.54 -22.18 -7.19
N GLY A 663 25.35 -21.12 -7.24
CA GLY A 663 25.54 -20.23 -8.39
C GLY A 663 24.88 -18.85 -8.26
N TRP A 664 25.16 -17.99 -9.24
CA TRP A 664 24.77 -16.56 -9.25
C TRP A 664 23.26 -16.29 -9.21
N ASP A 665 22.46 -17.16 -9.81
CA ASP A 665 21.02 -16.96 -10.01
C ASP A 665 20.17 -17.60 -8.89
N VAL A 666 20.81 -18.13 -7.82
CA VAL A 666 20.14 -18.71 -6.64
C VAL A 666 19.53 -17.62 -5.77
N ARG A 667 18.37 -17.89 -5.17
CA ARG A 667 17.68 -17.01 -4.23
C ARG A 667 17.57 -17.70 -2.87
N LYS A 668 17.98 -16.99 -1.82
CA LYS A 668 17.87 -17.41 -0.42
C LYS A 668 17.58 -16.18 0.45
N GLU A 669 17.20 -16.41 1.70
CA GLU A 669 17.16 -15.34 2.70
C GLU A 669 18.61 -15.05 3.15
N TRP A 670 19.30 -14.19 2.38
CA TRP A 670 20.73 -13.94 2.57
C TRP A 670 21.08 -13.40 3.96
N LYS A 671 20.11 -12.78 4.65
CA LYS A 671 20.26 -12.31 6.03
C LYS A 671 20.61 -13.45 6.98
N ASP A 672 20.04 -14.63 6.78
CA ASP A 672 20.21 -15.77 7.69
C ASP A 672 21.32 -16.72 7.22
N VAL A 673 21.68 -16.66 5.92
CA VAL A 673 22.69 -17.54 5.32
C VAL A 673 24.12 -17.00 5.47
N LEU A 674 24.32 -15.68 5.38
CA LEU A 674 25.65 -15.07 5.45
C LEU A 674 26.03 -14.72 6.89
N SER A 675 27.28 -15.03 7.27
CA SER A 675 27.86 -14.59 8.53
C SER A 675 28.08 -13.06 8.58
N GLY A 676 28.28 -12.49 9.77
CA GLY A 676 28.52 -11.05 9.94
C GLY A 676 29.70 -10.51 9.11
N GLY A 677 30.83 -11.23 9.12
CA GLY A 677 32.00 -10.88 8.30
C GLY A 677 31.74 -11.01 6.80
N GLU A 678 31.03 -12.05 6.35
CA GLU A 678 30.64 -12.19 4.94
C GLU A 678 29.71 -11.07 4.48
N LYS A 679 28.77 -10.62 5.34
CA LYS A 679 27.87 -9.49 5.05
C LYS A 679 28.64 -8.19 4.82
N GLN A 680 29.63 -7.91 5.67
CA GLN A 680 30.49 -6.73 5.54
C GLN A 680 31.39 -6.80 4.29
N ARG A 681 32.02 -7.95 4.04
CA ARG A 681 32.82 -8.17 2.82
C ARG A 681 31.98 -8.09 1.55
N MET A 682 30.72 -8.54 1.59
CA MET A 682 29.78 -8.38 0.47
C MET A 682 29.41 -6.91 0.22
N ALA A 683 29.31 -6.08 1.27
CA ALA A 683 29.11 -4.64 1.12
C ALA A 683 30.32 -3.96 0.43
N LEU A 684 31.54 -4.42 0.72
CA LEU A 684 32.75 -3.96 0.03
C LEU A 684 32.87 -4.51 -1.39
N ALA A 685 32.44 -5.75 -1.65
CA ALA A 685 32.33 -6.27 -3.02
C ALA A 685 31.41 -5.39 -3.86
N ARG A 686 30.29 -4.96 -3.27
CA ARG A 686 29.37 -4.01 -3.89
C ARG A 686 30.03 -2.66 -4.16
N LEU A 687 30.84 -2.15 -3.22
CA LEU A 687 31.61 -0.93 -3.43
C LEU A 687 32.59 -1.06 -4.62
N LEU A 688 33.35 -2.16 -4.68
CA LEU A 688 34.29 -2.46 -5.76
C LEU A 688 33.62 -2.73 -7.11
N TYR A 689 32.35 -3.13 -7.14
CA TYR A 689 31.60 -3.26 -8.39
C TYR A 689 31.23 -1.89 -8.99
N HIS A 690 30.84 -0.93 -8.15
CA HIS A 690 30.42 0.40 -8.61
C HIS A 690 31.59 1.37 -8.82
N GLU A 691 32.73 1.13 -8.17
CA GLU A 691 33.95 1.96 -8.25
C GLU A 691 33.65 3.47 -8.15
N PRO A 692 32.92 3.94 -7.11
CA PRO A 692 32.59 5.35 -6.97
C PRO A 692 33.82 6.16 -6.57
N ARG A 693 33.87 7.43 -6.94
CA ARG A 693 34.97 8.34 -6.58
C ARG A 693 35.10 8.56 -5.08
N TYR A 694 33.97 8.49 -4.35
CA TYR A 694 33.92 8.60 -2.89
C TYR A 694 33.12 7.46 -2.27
N ALA A 695 33.59 6.96 -1.12
CA ALA A 695 32.88 6.00 -0.30
C ALA A 695 32.83 6.45 1.15
N VAL A 696 31.64 6.40 1.76
CA VAL A 696 31.45 6.58 3.20
C VAL A 696 31.23 5.22 3.83
N ILE A 697 32.12 4.81 4.72
CA ILE A 697 32.11 3.49 5.35
C ILE A 697 31.82 3.66 6.84
N ASP A 698 30.62 3.29 7.29
CA ASP A 698 30.20 3.39 8.68
C ASP A 698 30.43 2.05 9.38
N GLU A 699 31.51 1.92 10.17
CA GLU A 699 31.92 0.68 10.86
C GLU A 699 31.91 -0.58 9.98
N GLY A 700 32.22 -0.42 8.69
CA GLY A 700 32.01 -1.46 7.67
C GLY A 700 32.95 -2.67 7.74
N THR A 701 33.91 -2.69 8.65
CA THR A 701 34.91 -3.77 8.82
C THR A 701 35.03 -4.26 10.27
N SER A 702 34.06 -3.94 11.14
CA SER A 702 34.10 -4.31 12.56
C SER A 702 34.02 -5.82 12.84
N ALA A 703 33.44 -6.60 11.93
CA ALA A 703 33.31 -8.06 12.02
C ALA A 703 34.27 -8.80 11.05
N VAL A 704 35.27 -8.09 10.50
CA VAL A 704 36.29 -8.63 9.60
C VAL A 704 37.63 -8.70 10.35
N SER A 705 38.41 -9.75 10.08
CA SER A 705 39.74 -9.90 10.65
C SER A 705 40.70 -8.79 10.17
N SER A 706 41.69 -8.43 10.98
CA SER A 706 42.57 -7.27 10.74
C SER A 706 43.45 -7.39 9.50
N ASP A 707 43.80 -8.61 9.11
CA ASP A 707 44.56 -8.95 7.90
C ASP A 707 43.73 -8.69 6.63
N VAL A 708 42.48 -9.14 6.62
CA VAL A 708 41.55 -8.94 5.50
C VAL A 708 41.09 -7.49 5.44
N GLU A 709 40.88 -6.84 6.60
CA GLU A 709 40.54 -5.42 6.66
C GLU A 709 41.56 -4.57 5.91
N GLY A 710 42.85 -4.75 6.17
CA GLY A 710 43.89 -3.98 5.51
C GLY A 710 43.87 -4.12 3.99
N LEU A 711 43.80 -5.37 3.52
CA LEU A 711 43.69 -5.69 2.11
C LEU A 711 42.48 -4.98 1.46
N LEU A 712 41.33 -4.97 2.13
CA LEU A 712 40.11 -4.35 1.59
C LEU A 712 40.26 -2.84 1.41
N TYR A 713 40.86 -2.14 2.39
CA TYR A 713 41.13 -0.71 2.29
C TYR A 713 42.13 -0.40 1.17
N GLU A 714 43.23 -1.15 1.08
CA GLU A 714 44.22 -1.00 0.01
C GLU A 714 43.62 -1.22 -1.37
N ARG A 715 42.81 -2.28 -1.56
CA ARG A 715 42.09 -2.55 -2.81
C ARG A 715 41.18 -1.41 -3.21
N CYS A 716 40.45 -0.81 -2.27
CA CYS A 716 39.61 0.35 -2.58
C CYS A 716 40.46 1.56 -3.05
N LYS A 717 41.62 1.79 -2.43
CA LYS A 717 42.55 2.86 -2.84
C LYS A 717 43.16 2.62 -4.21
N GLU A 718 43.58 1.39 -4.51
CA GLU A 718 44.10 0.99 -5.82
C GLU A 718 43.08 1.25 -6.95
N ARG A 719 41.78 1.11 -6.63
CA ARG A 719 40.67 1.43 -7.55
C ARG A 719 40.35 2.93 -7.63
N GLY A 720 41.10 3.80 -6.94
CA GLY A 720 40.92 5.25 -6.96
C GLY A 720 39.74 5.76 -6.11
N ILE A 721 39.25 4.95 -5.16
CA ILE A 721 38.11 5.31 -4.30
C ILE A 721 38.62 6.15 -3.12
N THR A 722 38.10 7.36 -2.97
CA THR A 722 38.38 8.22 -1.80
C THR A 722 37.54 7.75 -0.61
N LEU A 723 38.17 7.48 0.53
CA LEU A 723 37.53 6.79 1.66
C LEU A 723 37.27 7.77 2.81
N LEU A 724 36.00 7.84 3.23
CA LEU A 724 35.53 8.52 4.43
C LEU A 724 35.05 7.45 5.41
N THR A 725 35.91 7.07 6.34
CA THR A 725 35.65 5.94 7.23
C THR A 725 35.23 6.43 8.59
N ILE A 726 34.06 6.03 9.07
CA ILE A 726 33.63 6.23 10.44
C ILE A 726 34.00 4.99 11.24
N SER A 727 34.86 5.15 12.25
CA SER A 727 35.25 4.05 13.12
C SER A 727 35.80 4.54 14.45
N THR A 728 35.71 3.70 15.46
CA THR A 728 36.39 3.86 16.75
C THR A 728 37.76 3.18 16.77
N ARG A 729 38.13 2.45 15.71
CA ARG A 729 39.35 1.64 15.66
C ARG A 729 40.56 2.45 15.22
N VAL A 730 41.48 2.68 16.15
CA VAL A 730 42.75 3.41 15.90
C VAL A 730 43.60 2.75 14.81
N SER A 731 43.51 1.43 14.65
CA SER A 731 44.24 0.67 13.62
C SER A 731 43.94 1.10 12.18
N LEU A 732 42.88 1.87 11.95
CA LEU A 732 42.52 2.40 10.63
C LEU A 732 43.26 3.69 10.28
N LYS A 733 43.89 4.39 11.25
CA LYS A 733 44.68 5.60 10.99
C LYS A 733 45.76 5.37 9.91
N ARG A 734 46.38 4.19 9.87
CA ARG A 734 47.38 3.81 8.83
C ARG A 734 46.86 3.88 7.39
N TYR A 735 45.55 3.84 7.19
CA TYR A 735 44.93 3.90 5.86
C TYR A 735 44.32 5.27 5.55
N HIS A 736 44.46 6.28 6.41
CA HIS A 736 43.88 7.59 6.19
C HIS A 736 44.96 8.68 6.32
N GLU A 737 44.76 9.80 5.63
CA GLU A 737 45.69 10.95 5.69
C GLU A 737 45.19 12.00 6.69
N TRP A 738 43.88 12.12 6.85
CA TRP A 738 43.25 13.09 7.73
C TRP A 738 42.43 12.38 8.81
N ASN A 739 42.39 12.97 10.00
CA ASN A 739 41.53 12.55 11.10
C ASN A 739 40.58 13.69 11.47
N LEU A 740 39.28 13.45 11.34
CA LEU A 740 38.23 14.28 11.91
C LEU A 740 37.84 13.69 13.26
N ASP A 741 38.28 14.31 14.35
CA ASP A 741 37.94 13.86 15.69
C ASP A 741 36.75 14.66 16.22
N LEU A 742 35.71 13.96 16.65
CA LEU A 742 34.46 14.55 17.14
C LEU A 742 34.32 14.34 18.64
N GLY A 743 33.68 15.28 19.32
CA GLY A 743 33.28 15.12 20.72
C GLY A 743 34.41 15.43 21.70
N GLN A 744 35.25 16.42 21.37
CA GLN A 744 36.19 17.02 22.31
C GLN A 744 35.47 18.08 23.17
N GLY A 745 36.12 18.56 24.24
CA GLY A 745 35.56 19.53 25.19
C GLY A 745 34.76 18.90 26.35
N GLU A 746 34.45 19.70 27.39
CA GLU A 746 33.69 19.23 28.57
C GLU A 746 32.25 18.83 28.24
N GLU A 747 31.64 19.49 27.24
CA GLU A 747 30.27 19.23 26.78
C GLU A 747 30.22 18.30 25.55
N GLY A 748 31.37 17.95 24.96
CA GLY A 748 31.47 17.04 23.81
C GLY A 748 30.98 17.64 22.48
N ASP A 749 31.05 18.96 22.32
CA ASP A 749 30.57 19.72 21.16
C ASP A 749 31.70 20.22 20.23
N GLU A 750 32.96 20.08 20.65
CA GLU A 750 34.14 20.48 19.88
C GLU A 750 34.59 19.38 18.89
N TRP A 751 35.27 19.80 17.82
CA TRP A 751 35.83 18.93 16.81
C TRP A 751 37.14 19.48 16.26
N THR A 752 38.01 18.59 15.80
CA THR A 752 39.32 18.90 15.21
C THR A 752 39.51 18.17 13.88
N PHE A 753 40.22 18.78 12.94
CA PHE A 753 40.48 18.20 11.62
C PHE A 753 41.96 18.31 11.28
N ASP A 754 42.70 17.25 11.62
CA ASP A 754 44.16 17.25 11.59
C ASP A 754 44.70 16.23 10.59
N ARG A 755 45.90 16.50 10.08
CA ARG A 755 46.62 15.56 9.22
C ARG A 755 47.38 14.54 10.07
N ILE A 756 47.13 13.27 9.81
CA ILE A 756 47.69 12.13 10.55
C ILE A 756 49.21 12.12 10.39
N GLY A 757 49.93 12.05 11.51
CA GLY A 757 51.39 11.91 11.56
C GLY A 757 52.20 13.23 11.58
N THR A 758 51.53 14.37 11.74
CA THR A 758 52.19 15.67 11.98
C THR A 758 52.73 15.79 13.42
N GLU A 759 53.74 16.66 13.64
CA GLU A 759 54.30 16.90 15.00
C GLU A 759 53.23 17.38 16.00
N GLN A 760 52.24 18.15 15.55
CA GLN A 760 51.12 18.60 16.38
C GLN A 760 50.26 17.45 16.92
N GLU A 761 49.98 16.41 16.12
CA GLU A 761 49.27 15.22 16.59
C GLU A 761 50.15 14.41 17.57
N LYS A 762 51.44 14.27 17.29
CA LYS A 762 52.37 13.57 18.20
C LYS A 762 52.46 14.27 19.56
N GLU A 763 52.60 15.59 19.58
CA GLU A 763 52.56 16.37 20.82
C GLU A 763 51.21 16.26 21.53
N GLY A 764 50.09 16.26 20.78
CA GLY A 764 48.75 16.06 21.35
C GLY A 764 48.58 14.68 21.99
N VAL A 765 49.03 13.62 21.32
CA VAL A 765 49.02 12.24 21.84
C VAL A 765 49.95 12.11 23.03
N GLU A 766 51.12 12.76 23.03
CA GLU A 766 52.04 12.78 24.17
C GLU A 766 51.40 13.47 25.39
N ARG A 767 50.74 14.61 25.19
CA ARG A 767 49.96 15.29 26.26
C ARG A 767 48.80 14.43 26.76
N GLU A 768 48.07 13.76 25.88
CA GLU A 768 47.02 12.82 26.28
C GLU A 768 47.60 11.65 27.08
N LEU A 769 48.70 11.06 26.63
CA LEU A 769 49.39 9.97 27.31
C LEU A 769 49.86 10.39 28.71
N GLU A 770 50.36 11.61 28.84
CA GLU A 770 50.77 12.21 30.11
C GLU A 770 49.56 12.43 31.03
N SER A 771 48.46 12.98 30.52
CA SER A 771 47.21 13.14 31.28
C SER A 771 46.61 11.79 31.73
N LEU A 772 46.71 10.75 30.89
CA LEU A 772 46.26 9.40 31.20
C LEU A 772 47.13 8.76 32.26
N ARG A 773 48.46 8.98 32.20
CA ARG A 773 49.39 8.55 33.26
C ARG A 773 49.08 9.22 34.59
N GLU A 774 48.78 10.51 34.60
CA GLU A 774 48.34 11.22 35.81
C GLU A 774 47.01 10.68 36.35
N ARG A 775 46.04 10.39 35.47
CA ARG A 775 44.77 9.77 35.86
C ARG A 775 44.97 8.36 36.42
N LEU A 776 45.85 7.57 35.81
CA LEU A 776 46.22 6.23 36.29
C LEU A 776 46.91 6.28 37.66
N ALA A 777 47.76 7.27 37.91
CA ALA A 777 48.37 7.47 39.23
C ALA A 777 47.33 7.74 40.33
N LYS A 778 46.19 8.36 39.99
CA LYS A 778 45.08 8.58 40.94
C LYS A 778 44.28 7.30 41.25
N VAL A 779 44.38 6.26 40.40
CA VAL A 779 43.65 4.99 40.59
C VAL A 779 44.11 4.26 41.85
N GLU A 780 45.39 4.31 42.19
CA GLU A 780 45.90 3.71 43.44
C GLU A 780 45.28 4.39 44.67
N GLY A 781 45.15 5.72 44.63
CA GLY A 781 44.48 6.49 45.68
C GLY A 781 42.98 6.14 45.79
N TRP A 782 42.30 5.99 44.65
CA TRP A 782 40.89 5.56 44.63
C TRP A 782 40.69 4.13 45.09
N ARG A 783 41.62 3.23 44.79
CA ARG A 783 41.60 1.84 45.26
C ARG A 783 41.73 1.79 46.78
N LYS A 784 42.69 2.54 47.34
CA LYS A 784 42.85 2.67 48.79
C LYS A 784 41.61 3.28 49.45
N ARG A 785 41.03 4.32 48.84
CA ARG A 785 39.78 4.92 49.32
C ARG A 785 38.60 3.96 49.26
N ARG A 786 38.54 3.09 48.24
CA ARG A 786 37.52 2.05 48.14
C ARG A 786 37.69 1.01 49.25
N GLU A 787 38.91 0.58 49.54
CA GLU A 787 39.22 -0.33 50.65
C GLU A 787 38.84 0.30 52.00
N GLU A 788 39.09 1.59 52.20
CA GLU A 788 38.62 2.33 53.38
C GLU A 788 37.09 2.37 53.47
N ILE A 789 36.40 2.63 52.37
CA ILE A 789 34.94 2.66 52.31
C ILE A 789 34.34 1.27 52.53
N ASP A 790 34.94 0.21 51.97
CA ASP A 790 34.52 -1.17 52.17
C ASP A 790 34.74 -1.58 53.64
N ALA A 791 35.83 -1.10 54.28
CA ALA A 791 36.08 -1.29 55.71
C ALA A 791 35.14 -0.46 56.62
N GLU A 792 34.70 0.72 56.18
CA GLU A 792 33.67 1.53 56.86
C GLU A 792 32.27 0.91 56.68
N LEU A 793 31.93 0.41 55.50
CA LEU A 793 30.66 -0.27 55.19
C LEU A 793 30.56 -1.64 55.87
N GLY A 794 31.68 -2.34 56.08
CA GLY A 794 31.72 -3.56 56.90
C GLY A 794 31.37 -3.32 58.38
N LYS A 795 31.42 -2.06 58.84
CA LYS A 795 31.01 -1.65 60.18
C LYS A 795 29.57 -1.12 60.16
N VAL A 796 28.59 -1.95 59.79
CA VAL A 796 27.18 -1.53 59.86
C VAL A 796 26.72 -1.48 61.32
N TRP A 797 26.51 -0.27 61.82
CA TRP A 797 25.78 0.02 63.06
C TRP A 797 24.26 -0.15 62.82
N VAL A 798 23.56 -0.87 63.70
CA VAL A 798 22.09 -0.84 63.75
C VAL A 798 21.67 0.21 64.78
N SER A 799 21.10 1.32 64.32
CA SER A 799 20.38 2.24 65.20
C SER A 799 18.99 1.64 65.49
N GLY A 800 18.84 0.95 66.62
CA GLY A 800 17.55 0.38 67.03
C GLY A 800 17.56 -0.32 68.39
N GLN A 801 17.50 0.47 69.46
CA GLN A 801 17.05 0.14 70.82
C GLN A 801 17.84 -0.90 71.65
N HIS A 802 18.51 -0.36 72.67
CA HIS A 802 18.94 -0.93 73.95
C HIS A 802 20.03 -2.03 73.98
N GLU A 803 21.11 -1.65 74.69
CA GLU A 803 22.12 -2.46 75.39
C GLU A 803 23.25 -3.14 74.61
N GLU A 804 24.46 -2.79 75.06
CA GLU A 804 25.79 -3.40 75.00
C GLU A 804 26.30 -4.12 73.73
N GLY A 805 27.52 -3.72 73.36
CA GLY A 805 28.22 -4.14 72.17
C GLY A 805 28.39 -5.66 72.03
N THR A 806 27.93 -6.16 70.89
CA THR A 806 28.37 -7.42 70.30
C THR A 806 28.59 -7.19 68.81
N GLU A 807 29.84 -7.35 68.36
CA GLU A 807 30.18 -7.42 66.94
C GLU A 807 29.59 -8.73 66.37
N LEU A 808 28.79 -8.62 65.31
CA LEU A 808 28.36 -9.80 64.56
C LEU A 808 29.49 -10.21 63.60
N PRO A 809 29.79 -11.52 63.47
CA PRO A 809 30.75 -11.99 62.49
C PRO A 809 30.25 -11.70 61.06
N PRO A 810 31.18 -11.52 60.10
CA PRO A 810 30.84 -11.17 58.73
C PRO A 810 29.98 -12.26 58.05
N PRO A 811 29.13 -11.88 57.08
CA PRO A 811 28.30 -12.83 56.37
C PRO A 811 29.15 -13.84 55.55
N GLU A 812 28.69 -15.10 55.58
CA GLU A 812 29.32 -16.35 55.10
C GLU A 812 29.79 -16.37 53.62
N TYR A 813 29.60 -15.30 52.85
CA TYR A 813 30.11 -15.20 51.48
C TYR A 813 31.55 -14.66 51.40
N ALA A 814 32.10 -14.11 52.49
CA ALA A 814 33.46 -13.58 52.53
C ALA A 814 34.55 -14.66 52.60
N GLU A 815 34.25 -15.87 53.08
CA GLU A 815 35.26 -16.94 53.25
C GLU A 815 35.57 -17.74 51.96
N LYS A 816 34.85 -17.50 50.86
CA LYS A 816 34.99 -18.33 49.63
C LYS A 816 35.93 -17.78 48.55
N GLU A 817 36.49 -16.59 48.70
CA GLU A 817 37.40 -16.03 47.69
C GLU A 817 38.89 -16.36 47.89
N GLU A 818 39.30 -16.89 49.05
CA GLU A 818 40.73 -17.16 49.31
C GLU A 818 41.23 -18.57 48.90
N GLU A 819 40.36 -19.54 48.56
CA GLU A 819 40.79 -20.93 48.27
C GLU A 819 40.86 -21.35 46.79
N SER A 820 40.72 -20.45 45.80
CA SER A 820 40.80 -20.83 44.37
C SER A 820 42.02 -20.29 43.59
N GLY A 821 43.11 -19.97 44.28
CA GLY A 821 44.41 -19.67 43.66
C GLY A 821 45.36 -20.88 43.66
N GLY A 822 45.20 -21.81 42.71
CA GLY A 822 46.19 -22.86 42.44
C GLY A 822 47.41 -22.32 41.67
N PRO A 823 48.65 -22.82 41.90
CA PRO A 823 49.86 -22.26 41.33
C PRO A 823 50.20 -22.83 39.93
N SER A 824 50.93 -22.01 39.16
CA SER A 824 51.52 -22.16 37.81
C SER A 824 50.67 -21.81 36.58
#